data_AF-A0A7X7EVK8-F1
#
_entry.id   AF-A0A7X7EVK8-F1
#
_cell.length_a   1.000
_cell.length_b   1.000
_cell.length_c   1.000
_cell.angle_alpha   90.00
_cell.angle_beta   90.00
_cell.angle_gamma   90.00
#
_symmetry.space_group_name_H-M   'P 1'
#
loop_
_entity.id
_entity.type
_entity.pdbx_description
1 polymer ?
#
loop_
_entity_poly.entity_id
_entity_poly.type
_entity_poly.pdbx_seq_one_letter_code
_entity_poly.pdbx_strand_id
1 'polypeptide(L)'
;MAGTPLIRIFSLLMAVAIAGCATSRKSLMCDPSGRTPGAEREFRAAWVATVANINWPSKPGLSVDEQKSEAIVLLDLLHKNNFNAVIFQVRPHCDAMYRSDLEPWSYYLTGEQGLAPDPFYDPLQFWIDEAHARGIELHAWLNPYRANHPAGGPPTDASIVRKRPDLVLKLEVENYWWMDPALEGTQDHSYNVVMDLVRRYDLDGIHFDDYFYPYPDYNNFKDFPDDSSWQAYQASGGRLSRSDWRREAVNIFIERLYKGIKAEKPWVKFGLSPFGIWQPYNPPAIGGGFNQHETLYADAKLWLNKGWIDYYSPQLYWPINQIAQSFPVLLGWWKDENLKGRHLWPGISIGLSPTSRAADETVNQIMVTRGLLPESPGVIHWSIGPLVNSPELVKAVADGPYRRPALVPPMPWLDTKAPAPPVITMKAENGNLHLSWTHPDPADVGRTVVYYRYGSQWNQNIHGSGVTTDAIPAFTVNRAFLGRTRRGNVRSADQAFLKLDSIAVSAVDRFGNESVIRKMAVTGFAFADAPALEPVLAEFYDGIKRPPLPVPAVTPGVNVLVDDNLDLIRGRRVGLITNPSAVGTDMRSTIDILATTPGVNLVALFGAEHGVRGAQHGRIFDNGEKDPVTGIPVYSLYGDSWAPKREWLDSIDVMLFDIQGVGSAWYTFKFSMSHAMEACAKEGIPFIVLDRPNPLGGRVVEGPMHDTISIYRHRLPLRHGMTHGELATMWNEDEGYGADLTVIKMKGWRRSMMWNETGLQWVMPSPNIDNWETTVVYPGQCLFERTNMSEGRGMTKPFIVTGAPWVNAEKAAADLNSRGVRGAYFRPLYFIPRSAGAGYNRSGKPWNQMCGGVEIILTNPSTYRSVEASLHIIDAYRKTSPDSLVWNPPALIRQLNEPGVTVEEVIKACQDDVKEFMDIRQKYLLYR
;
A
#
# COMPACT_ATOMS: atom_id res chain seq x y z
N MET A 1 70.02 -43.63 -53.83
CA MET A 1 71.13 -42.92 -53.17
C MET A 1 70.55 -41.66 -52.55
N ALA A 2 70.07 -41.72 -51.31
CA ALA A 2 70.82 -41.59 -50.06
C ALA A 2 70.90 -40.10 -49.63
N GLY A 3 70.36 -39.81 -48.43
CA GLY A 3 70.69 -38.60 -47.66
C GLY A 3 69.53 -37.72 -47.21
N THR A 4 68.88 -38.08 -46.09
CA THR A 4 68.34 -37.13 -45.09
C THR A 4 69.50 -36.40 -44.40
N PRO A 5 69.36 -35.20 -43.75
CA PRO A 5 68.50 -35.03 -42.56
C PRO A 5 67.97 -33.61 -42.20
N LEU A 6 67.15 -33.58 -41.15
CA LEU A 6 66.81 -32.46 -40.24
C LEU A 6 65.93 -31.32 -40.81
N ILE A 7 64.64 -31.38 -40.43
CA ILE A 7 63.74 -30.30 -39.95
C ILE A 7 62.31 -30.78 -40.25
N ARG A 8 61.78 -31.75 -39.48
CA ARG A 8 60.33 -32.07 -39.41
C ARG A 8 60.00 -32.84 -38.11
N ILE A 9 60.30 -32.26 -36.95
CA ILE A 9 59.68 -32.66 -35.67
C ILE A 9 59.29 -31.38 -34.88
N PHE A 10 58.59 -30.46 -35.53
CA PHE A 10 57.95 -29.33 -34.83
C PHE A 10 56.56 -28.96 -35.37
N SER A 11 55.99 -29.77 -36.26
CA SER A 11 54.74 -29.43 -36.95
C SER A 11 53.62 -30.46 -36.76
N LEU A 12 53.82 -31.49 -35.93
CA LEU A 12 52.80 -32.53 -35.68
C LEU A 12 52.29 -32.60 -34.23
N LEU A 13 52.79 -31.76 -33.32
CA LEU A 13 52.27 -31.61 -31.94
C LEU A 13 51.44 -30.33 -31.76
N MET A 14 51.24 -29.53 -32.82
CA MET A 14 50.47 -28.28 -32.79
C MET A 14 49.12 -28.39 -33.52
N ALA A 15 48.73 -29.60 -33.95
CA ALA A 15 47.47 -29.85 -34.66
C ALA A 15 46.47 -30.73 -33.88
N VAL A 16 46.80 -31.16 -32.64
CA VAL A 16 45.88 -31.92 -31.75
C VAL A 16 45.58 -31.16 -30.44
N ALA A 17 46.11 -29.95 -30.27
CA ALA A 17 45.81 -29.06 -29.13
C ALA A 17 45.00 -27.82 -29.53
N ILE A 18 44.17 -27.92 -30.60
CA ILE A 18 43.20 -26.88 -31.01
C ILE A 18 41.80 -27.50 -31.17
N ALA A 19 41.44 -28.41 -30.26
CA ALA A 19 40.10 -29.00 -30.19
C ALA A 19 39.63 -29.22 -28.73
N GLY A 20 40.09 -28.38 -27.80
CA GLY A 20 39.65 -28.39 -26.40
C GLY A 20 39.60 -26.96 -25.87
N CYS A 21 38.46 -26.57 -25.31
CA CYS A 21 38.12 -25.23 -24.81
C CYS A 21 37.73 -24.16 -25.86
N ALA A 22 36.89 -24.53 -26.83
CA ALA A 22 35.85 -23.60 -27.27
C ALA A 22 34.75 -23.61 -26.19
N THR A 23 34.94 -22.85 -25.11
CA THR A 23 33.80 -22.44 -24.28
C THR A 23 32.88 -21.64 -25.20
N SER A 24 31.68 -22.15 -25.45
CA SER A 24 30.66 -21.38 -26.15
C SER A 24 30.38 -20.13 -25.32
N ARG A 25 31.03 -19.00 -25.62
CA ARG A 25 30.52 -17.69 -25.22
C ARG A 25 29.21 -17.50 -25.98
N LYS A 26 28.11 -18.02 -25.42
CA LYS A 26 26.77 -17.70 -25.87
C LYS A 26 26.63 -16.18 -25.79
N SER A 27 26.37 -15.54 -26.92
CA SER A 27 26.18 -14.09 -26.96
C SER A 27 25.01 -13.70 -26.06
N LEU A 28 25.24 -12.71 -25.20
CA LEU A 28 24.19 -12.09 -24.41
C LEU A 28 23.14 -11.49 -25.35
N MET A 29 21.91 -12.00 -25.30
CA MET A 29 20.78 -11.38 -25.98
C MET A 29 20.16 -10.30 -25.08
N CYS A 30 19.77 -9.17 -25.68
CA CYS A 30 19.07 -8.08 -25.02
C CYS A 30 17.64 -8.51 -24.60
N ASP A 31 17.15 -8.04 -23.45
CA ASP A 31 15.80 -8.34 -22.95
C ASP A 31 14.71 -7.71 -23.84
N PRO A 32 13.76 -8.51 -24.39
CA PRO A 32 12.71 -8.03 -25.29
C PRO A 32 11.64 -7.13 -24.62
N SER A 33 11.60 -7.00 -23.30
CA SER A 33 10.55 -6.24 -22.59
C SER A 33 10.67 -4.71 -22.65
N GLY A 34 11.88 -4.18 -22.90
CA GLY A 34 12.18 -2.75 -22.82
C GLY A 34 12.18 -2.13 -21.41
N ARG A 35 11.54 -2.71 -20.39
CA ARG A 35 11.40 -2.10 -19.03
C ARG A 35 12.64 -2.25 -18.16
N THR A 36 13.28 -1.15 -17.78
CA THR A 36 14.46 -1.14 -16.88
C THR A 36 14.02 -1.37 -15.44
N PRO A 37 14.60 -2.36 -14.72
CA PRO A 37 14.32 -2.48 -13.29
C PRO A 37 14.86 -1.26 -12.54
N GLY A 38 14.30 -0.98 -11.37
CA GLY A 38 14.79 0.07 -10.49
C GLY A 38 14.45 -0.26 -9.05
N ALA A 39 15.41 -0.03 -8.17
CA ALA A 39 15.21 -0.27 -6.75
C ALA A 39 14.37 0.80 -6.09
N GLU A 40 13.49 0.37 -5.19
CA GLU A 40 12.85 1.26 -4.21
C GLU A 40 13.93 2.04 -3.46
N ARG A 41 13.68 3.33 -3.24
CA ARG A 41 14.59 4.23 -2.51
C ARG A 41 13.86 4.83 -1.32
N GLU A 42 14.36 4.55 -0.13
CA GLU A 42 13.77 5.00 1.12
C GLU A 42 14.79 4.88 2.26
N PHE A 43 14.91 5.90 3.12
CA PHE A 43 15.76 5.81 4.30
C PHE A 43 15.01 5.16 5.47
N ARG A 44 15.58 4.07 6.01
CA ARG A 44 14.94 3.23 7.03
C ARG A 44 15.93 3.01 8.16
N ALA A 45 15.83 3.84 9.17
CA ALA A 45 16.79 3.87 10.28
C ALA A 45 16.14 3.65 11.64
N ALA A 46 16.94 3.24 12.62
CA ALA A 46 16.59 3.23 14.03
C ALA A 46 17.73 3.81 14.86
N TRP A 47 17.39 4.56 15.92
CA TRP A 47 18.36 5.01 16.90
C TRP A 47 18.70 3.90 17.89
N VAL A 48 19.99 3.76 18.20
CA VAL A 48 20.54 2.89 19.25
C VAL A 48 21.23 3.79 20.28
N ALA A 49 20.53 4.06 21.38
CA ALA A 49 21.03 4.90 22.46
C ALA A 49 21.92 4.12 23.41
N THR A 50 23.05 4.73 23.79
CA THR A 50 24.04 4.19 24.72
C THR A 50 24.02 4.86 26.08
N VAL A 51 23.56 6.11 26.13
CA VAL A 51 23.33 6.83 27.39
C VAL A 51 22.38 6.04 28.28
N ALA A 52 22.74 5.93 29.56
CA ALA A 52 22.00 5.16 30.56
C ALA A 52 21.70 3.70 30.15
N ASN A 53 22.48 3.14 29.21
CA ASN A 53 22.28 1.80 28.66
C ASN A 53 20.84 1.57 28.12
N ILE A 54 20.21 2.60 27.54
CA ILE A 54 18.82 2.54 27.05
C ILE A 54 18.62 1.41 26.02
N ASN A 55 19.58 1.22 25.10
CA ASN A 55 19.51 0.15 24.10
C ASN A 55 20.75 -0.75 24.09
N TRP A 56 21.95 -0.17 24.11
CA TRP A 56 23.18 -0.95 24.03
C TRP A 56 24.36 -0.26 24.73
N PRO A 57 25.27 -1.01 25.40
CA PRO A 57 25.05 -2.39 25.84
C PRO A 57 23.90 -2.42 26.86
N SER A 58 23.30 -3.59 27.11
CA SER A 58 22.12 -3.72 27.98
C SER A 58 22.36 -3.29 29.43
N LYS A 59 23.63 -3.29 29.87
CA LYS A 59 24.12 -2.77 31.15
C LYS A 59 25.64 -2.53 31.07
N PRO A 60 26.22 -1.73 31.98
CA PRO A 60 27.67 -1.60 32.04
C PRO A 60 28.34 -2.88 32.57
N GLY A 61 29.61 -3.10 32.22
CA GLY A 61 30.43 -4.20 32.75
C GLY A 61 30.17 -5.56 32.10
N LEU A 62 29.46 -5.60 30.96
CA LEU A 62 29.36 -6.81 30.15
C LEU A 62 30.72 -7.21 29.60
N SER A 63 30.93 -8.52 29.45
CA SER A 63 32.09 -9.02 28.72
C SER A 63 32.06 -8.58 27.25
N VAL A 64 33.24 -8.52 26.63
CA VAL A 64 33.38 -8.13 25.21
C VAL A 64 32.53 -9.00 24.29
N ASP A 65 32.46 -10.30 24.57
CA ASP A 65 31.67 -11.24 23.77
C ASP A 65 30.16 -11.00 23.92
N GLU A 66 29.68 -10.65 25.13
CA GLU A 66 28.29 -10.25 25.35
C GLU A 66 27.96 -8.94 24.62
N GLN A 67 28.82 -7.93 24.72
CA GLN A 67 28.64 -6.65 24.01
C GLN A 67 28.54 -6.86 22.49
N LYS A 68 29.46 -7.64 21.91
CA LYS A 68 29.45 -7.99 20.48
C LYS A 68 28.20 -8.78 20.08
N SER A 69 27.81 -9.75 20.90
CA SER A 69 26.62 -10.57 20.64
C SER A 69 25.34 -9.73 20.64
N GLU A 70 25.19 -8.81 21.60
CA GLU A 70 24.05 -7.89 21.63
C GLU A 70 24.01 -6.97 20.40
N ALA A 71 25.16 -6.43 19.98
CA ALA A 71 25.25 -5.60 18.78
C ALA A 71 24.84 -6.38 17.51
N ILE A 72 25.32 -7.62 17.35
CA ILE A 72 24.94 -8.51 16.25
C ILE A 72 23.43 -8.75 16.24
N VAL A 73 22.80 -9.02 17.41
CA VAL A 73 21.35 -9.25 17.51
C VAL A 73 20.56 -8.03 17.00
N LEU A 74 20.98 -6.82 17.38
CA LEU A 74 20.33 -5.58 16.94
C LEU A 74 20.50 -5.36 15.42
N LEU A 75 21.70 -5.57 14.87
CA LEU A 75 21.95 -5.42 13.43
C LEU A 75 21.23 -6.49 12.60
N ASP A 76 21.16 -7.73 13.09
CA ASP A 76 20.38 -8.81 12.48
C ASP A 76 18.89 -8.49 12.44
N LEU A 77 18.34 -7.89 13.50
CA LEU A 77 16.95 -7.44 13.55
C LEU A 77 16.69 -6.40 12.45
N LEU A 78 17.56 -5.39 12.31
CA LEU A 78 17.42 -4.36 11.28
C LEU A 78 17.53 -4.97 9.87
N HIS A 79 18.55 -5.79 9.62
CA HIS A 79 18.80 -6.42 8.32
C HIS A 79 17.64 -7.31 7.87
N LYS A 80 17.17 -8.22 8.74
CA LYS A 80 16.08 -9.16 8.44
C LYS A 80 14.75 -8.46 8.12
N ASN A 81 14.58 -7.23 8.57
CA ASN A 81 13.37 -6.43 8.38
C ASN A 81 13.57 -5.26 7.41
N ASN A 82 14.58 -5.35 6.53
CA ASN A 82 14.85 -4.41 5.43
C ASN A 82 15.07 -2.95 5.87
N PHE A 83 15.62 -2.73 7.07
CA PHE A 83 16.23 -1.45 7.44
C PHE A 83 17.59 -1.33 6.75
N ASN A 84 18.00 -0.10 6.42
CA ASN A 84 19.22 0.15 5.66
C ASN A 84 20.17 1.14 6.34
N ALA A 85 19.84 1.63 7.55
CA ALA A 85 20.75 2.43 8.36
C ALA A 85 20.55 2.21 9.87
N VAL A 86 21.60 2.45 10.64
CA VAL A 86 21.58 2.49 12.12
C VAL A 86 22.23 3.79 12.59
N ILE A 87 21.60 4.44 13.57
CA ILE A 87 22.14 5.66 14.18
C ILE A 87 22.60 5.32 15.59
N PHE A 88 23.91 5.13 15.73
CA PHE A 88 24.53 4.56 16.92
C PHE A 88 25.19 5.63 17.79
N GLN A 89 24.78 5.76 19.06
CA GLN A 89 25.30 6.78 19.96
C GLN A 89 26.74 6.49 20.40
N VAL A 90 27.72 7.13 19.78
CA VAL A 90 29.15 6.92 20.08
C VAL A 90 29.70 7.87 21.14
N ARG A 91 29.03 9.00 21.38
CA ARG A 91 29.41 10.02 22.38
C ARG A 91 28.19 10.47 23.20
N PRO A 92 27.85 9.76 24.29
CA PRO A 92 26.69 10.09 25.11
C PRO A 92 26.87 11.31 26.06
N HIS A 93 28.05 11.51 26.67
CA HIS A 93 28.33 12.65 27.55
C HIS A 93 29.83 13.00 27.70
N CYS A 94 30.45 13.52 26.62
CA CYS A 94 31.90 13.81 26.55
C CYS A 94 32.77 12.60 26.98
N ASP A 95 32.40 11.46 26.40
CA ASP A 95 33.06 10.17 26.56
C ASP A 95 32.83 9.34 25.27
N ALA A 96 33.57 8.24 25.10
CA ALA A 96 33.69 7.56 23.83
C ALA A 96 33.35 6.06 23.92
N MET A 97 32.49 5.61 23.00
CA MET A 97 32.25 4.19 22.69
C MET A 97 33.29 3.63 21.72
N TYR A 98 34.48 4.22 21.69
CA TYR A 98 35.54 3.97 20.72
C TYR A 98 36.88 4.44 21.29
N ARG A 99 37.99 3.98 20.72
CA ARG A 99 39.31 4.46 21.15
C ARG A 99 39.48 5.92 20.74
N SER A 100 39.71 6.80 21.72
CA SER A 100 39.91 8.24 21.51
C SER A 100 41.08 8.76 22.35
N ASP A 101 41.86 9.66 21.77
CA ASP A 101 42.87 10.44 22.51
C ASP A 101 42.29 11.78 23.02
N LEU A 102 41.06 12.13 22.59
CA LEU A 102 40.38 13.38 22.94
C LEU A 102 39.34 13.19 24.06
N GLU A 103 38.72 12.02 24.12
CA GLU A 103 37.62 11.70 25.05
C GLU A 103 37.94 10.43 25.85
N PRO A 104 37.56 10.35 27.14
CA PRO A 104 37.71 9.12 27.92
C PRO A 104 36.77 8.02 27.43
N TRP A 105 37.09 6.76 27.69
CA TRP A 105 36.16 5.65 27.48
C TRP A 105 34.85 5.86 28.24
N SER A 106 33.74 5.47 27.62
CA SER A 106 32.42 5.68 28.21
C SER A 106 32.15 4.78 29.41
N TYR A 107 31.56 5.39 30.46
CA TYR A 107 31.08 4.68 31.64
C TYR A 107 30.13 3.53 31.27
N TYR A 108 29.30 3.72 30.24
CA TYR A 108 28.26 2.75 29.89
C TYR A 108 28.80 1.44 29.30
N LEU A 109 30.10 1.33 29.00
CA LEU A 109 30.76 0.08 28.60
C LEU A 109 31.16 -0.77 29.81
N THR A 110 31.88 -0.17 30.77
CA THR A 110 32.61 -0.91 31.81
C THR A 110 32.07 -0.66 33.22
N GLY A 111 31.31 0.41 33.42
CA GLY A 111 30.94 0.92 34.74
C GLY A 111 32.00 1.85 35.35
N GLU A 112 33.06 2.18 34.61
CA GLU A 112 34.11 3.11 35.02
C GLU A 112 34.53 3.99 33.84
N GLN A 113 34.32 5.31 33.94
CA GLN A 113 34.70 6.24 32.89
C GLN A 113 36.22 6.28 32.73
N GLY A 114 36.71 6.20 31.49
CA GLY A 114 38.13 6.16 31.16
C GLY A 114 38.71 4.75 31.09
N LEU A 115 38.00 3.72 31.54
CA LEU A 115 38.44 2.33 31.46
C LEU A 115 38.02 1.68 30.12
N ALA A 116 39.00 1.17 29.37
CA ALA A 116 38.75 0.45 28.12
C ALA A 116 38.12 -0.95 28.38
N PRO A 117 37.35 -1.51 27.44
CA PRO A 117 36.93 -2.90 27.50
C PRO A 117 38.12 -3.88 27.58
N ASP A 118 37.96 -4.99 28.30
CA ASP A 118 38.96 -6.07 28.44
C ASP A 118 38.34 -7.44 28.12
N PRO A 119 38.91 -8.25 27.19
CA PRO A 119 40.06 -7.94 26.33
C PRO A 119 39.81 -6.73 25.40
N PHE A 120 40.86 -6.00 25.07
CA PHE A 120 40.72 -4.79 24.25
C PHE A 120 39.98 -5.06 22.92
N TYR A 121 38.97 -4.24 22.64
CA TYR A 121 38.40 -4.06 21.31
C TYR A 121 37.89 -2.62 21.16
N ASP A 122 37.77 -2.16 19.91
CA ASP A 122 37.12 -0.90 19.59
C ASP A 122 35.65 -1.15 19.21
N PRO A 123 34.67 -0.74 20.04
CA PRO A 123 33.27 -1.02 19.76
C PRO A 123 32.76 -0.35 18.49
N LEU A 124 33.14 0.90 18.21
CA LEU A 124 32.69 1.59 16.99
C LEU A 124 33.19 0.89 15.73
N GLN A 125 34.46 0.47 15.71
CA GLN A 125 34.97 -0.30 14.56
C GLN A 125 34.18 -1.59 14.35
N PHE A 126 33.89 -2.32 15.43
CA PHE A 126 33.08 -3.54 15.36
C PHE A 126 31.67 -3.27 14.81
N TRP A 127 31.00 -2.22 15.30
CA TRP A 127 29.67 -1.84 14.81
C TRP A 127 29.67 -1.45 13.33
N ILE A 128 30.72 -0.76 12.85
CA ILE A 128 30.87 -0.41 11.42
C ILE A 128 31.00 -1.67 10.57
N ASP A 129 31.94 -2.55 10.93
CA ASP A 129 32.24 -3.76 10.18
C ASP A 129 30.99 -4.67 10.07
N GLU A 130 30.28 -4.88 11.19
CA GLU A 130 29.09 -5.72 11.24
C GLU A 130 27.86 -5.09 10.54
N ALA A 131 27.72 -3.76 10.59
CA ALA A 131 26.66 -3.05 9.86
C ALA A 131 26.90 -3.12 8.35
N HIS A 132 28.12 -2.83 7.90
CA HIS A 132 28.50 -2.87 6.49
C HIS A 132 28.42 -4.27 5.89
N ALA A 133 28.79 -5.30 6.65
CA ALA A 133 28.61 -6.71 6.25
C ALA A 133 27.14 -7.07 5.96
N ARG A 134 26.19 -6.36 6.58
CA ARG A 134 24.74 -6.51 6.39
C ARG A 134 24.14 -5.49 5.42
N GLY A 135 24.95 -4.64 4.80
CA GLY A 135 24.49 -3.58 3.92
C GLY A 135 23.74 -2.45 4.65
N ILE A 136 23.96 -2.27 5.94
CA ILE A 136 23.39 -1.20 6.78
C ILE A 136 24.39 -0.04 6.84
N GLU A 137 23.95 1.19 6.58
CA GLU A 137 24.76 2.40 6.81
C GLU A 137 24.90 2.67 8.32
N LEU A 138 26.10 3.00 8.79
CA LEU A 138 26.33 3.41 10.19
C LEU A 138 26.54 4.91 10.29
N HIS A 139 25.63 5.55 11.04
CA HIS A 139 25.72 6.97 11.38
C HIS A 139 26.13 7.11 12.84
N ALA A 140 27.30 7.69 13.08
CA ALA A 140 27.78 7.96 14.43
C ALA A 140 27.01 9.12 15.05
N TRP A 141 26.29 8.85 16.14
CA TRP A 141 25.51 9.84 16.89
C TRP A 141 26.29 10.37 18.09
N LEU A 142 26.37 11.69 18.19
CA LEU A 142 27.03 12.38 19.28
C LEU A 142 26.09 13.41 19.90
N ASN A 143 26.15 13.52 21.23
CA ASN A 143 25.71 14.73 21.91
C ASN A 143 26.88 15.72 21.90
N PRO A 144 26.76 16.95 21.37
CA PRO A 144 27.88 17.87 21.22
C PRO A 144 28.34 18.56 22.51
N TYR A 145 27.47 18.77 23.51
CA TYR A 145 27.77 19.66 24.63
C TYR A 145 27.57 19.05 26.03
N ARG A 146 26.84 17.94 26.17
CA ARG A 146 26.64 17.29 27.46
C ARG A 146 27.98 16.80 28.02
N ALA A 147 28.43 17.41 29.12
CA ALA A 147 29.72 17.13 29.74
C ALA A 147 29.67 16.01 30.80
N ASN A 148 28.52 15.83 31.46
CA ASN A 148 28.28 14.68 32.33
C ASN A 148 26.78 14.39 32.44
N HIS A 149 26.39 13.13 32.59
CA HIS A 149 25.01 12.69 32.78
C HIS A 149 24.83 12.00 34.13
N PRO A 150 23.72 12.21 34.87
CA PRO A 150 23.53 11.61 36.20
C PRO A 150 23.64 10.09 36.24
N ALA A 151 23.17 9.40 35.18
CA ALA A 151 23.26 7.93 35.08
C ALA A 151 24.70 7.40 34.91
N GLY A 152 25.66 8.26 34.57
CA GLY A 152 27.09 7.92 34.47
C GLY A 152 27.86 8.12 35.77
N GLY A 153 27.20 8.53 36.86
CA GLY A 153 27.84 8.84 38.13
C GLY A 153 28.51 10.21 38.18
N PRO A 154 29.27 10.51 39.26
CA PRO A 154 29.97 11.78 39.42
C PRO A 154 31.16 11.91 38.45
N PRO A 155 31.54 13.13 38.03
CA PRO A 155 32.68 13.33 37.15
C PRO A 155 34.01 12.82 37.74
N THR A 156 34.70 11.98 36.98
CA THR A 156 36.02 11.40 37.32
C THR A 156 37.18 12.32 36.89
N ASP A 157 38.42 12.02 37.31
CA ASP A 157 39.62 12.74 36.85
C ASP A 157 39.86 12.62 35.33
N ALA A 158 39.30 11.59 34.70
CA ALA A 158 39.36 11.40 33.25
C ALA A 158 38.39 12.32 32.49
N SER A 159 37.32 12.80 33.16
CA SER A 159 36.23 13.60 32.58
C SER A 159 36.69 14.98 32.10
N ILE A 160 36.03 15.48 31.04
CA ILE A 160 36.19 16.86 30.58
C ILE A 160 35.89 17.88 31.70
N VAL A 161 35.00 17.55 32.65
CA VAL A 161 34.67 18.43 33.78
C VAL A 161 35.89 18.71 34.67
N ARG A 162 36.80 17.74 34.79
CA ARG A 162 38.03 17.88 35.58
C ARG A 162 39.20 18.39 34.74
N LYS A 163 39.30 17.95 33.49
CA LYS A 163 40.41 18.30 32.58
C LYS A 163 40.30 19.72 32.02
N ARG A 164 39.08 20.19 31.76
CA ARG A 164 38.76 21.48 31.14
C ARG A 164 37.64 22.18 31.91
N PRO A 165 37.85 22.52 33.20
CA PRO A 165 36.86 23.22 34.00
C PRO A 165 36.54 24.62 33.45
N ASP A 166 37.39 25.17 32.58
CA ASP A 166 37.19 26.42 31.87
C ASP A 166 36.08 26.35 30.80
N LEU A 167 35.72 25.15 30.33
CA LEU A 167 34.71 24.96 29.28
C LEU A 167 33.34 24.51 29.80
N VAL A 168 33.24 24.07 31.05
CA VAL A 168 32.04 23.41 31.59
C VAL A 168 31.33 24.23 32.65
N LEU A 169 30.03 24.07 32.70
CA LEU A 169 29.13 24.69 33.64
C LEU A 169 28.32 23.62 34.37
N LYS A 170 28.21 23.77 35.68
CA LYS A 170 27.41 22.89 36.54
C LYS A 170 25.94 23.30 36.44
N LEU A 171 25.05 22.33 36.25
CA LEU A 171 23.61 22.56 36.34
C LEU A 171 23.08 22.25 37.75
N GLU A 172 21.83 22.62 37.99
CA GLU A 172 21.17 22.42 39.30
C GLU A 172 20.87 20.95 39.62
N VAL A 173 20.61 20.12 38.61
CA VAL A 173 20.43 18.67 38.81
C VAL A 173 21.78 18.04 39.15
N GLU A 174 21.80 17.21 40.19
CA GLU A 174 23.02 16.57 40.68
C GLU A 174 23.73 15.79 39.58
N ASN A 175 25.05 15.94 39.50
CA ASN A 175 25.92 15.33 38.48
C ASN A 175 25.60 15.72 37.03
N TYR A 176 24.76 16.72 36.78
CA TYR A 176 24.51 17.20 35.43
C TYR A 176 25.44 18.38 35.09
N TRP A 177 26.25 18.23 34.04
CA TRP A 177 27.20 19.25 33.57
C TRP A 177 27.08 19.44 32.06
N TRP A 178 27.31 20.67 31.61
CA TRP A 178 27.20 21.06 30.21
C TRP A 178 28.41 21.89 29.80
N MET A 179 28.94 21.69 28.60
CA MET A 179 29.91 22.62 28.03
C MET A 179 29.21 23.90 27.59
N ASP A 180 29.83 25.05 27.80
CA ASP A 180 29.30 26.33 27.32
C ASP A 180 29.44 26.42 25.78
N PRO A 181 28.33 26.38 25.01
CA PRO A 181 28.38 26.37 23.55
C PRO A 181 28.96 27.66 22.94
N ALA A 182 28.98 28.77 23.69
CA ALA A 182 29.46 30.06 23.21
C ALA A 182 30.98 30.22 23.27
N LEU A 183 31.69 29.31 23.96
CA LEU A 183 33.14 29.35 24.04
C LEU A 183 33.79 28.71 22.81
N GLU A 184 34.76 29.41 22.22
CA GLU A 184 35.55 28.89 21.09
C GLU A 184 36.21 27.55 21.43
N GLY A 185 36.74 27.40 22.65
CA GLY A 185 37.35 26.15 23.10
C GLY A 185 36.38 24.96 23.17
N THR A 186 35.09 25.21 23.47
CA THR A 186 34.04 24.18 23.42
C THR A 186 33.79 23.76 21.98
N GLN A 187 33.63 24.73 21.08
CA GLN A 187 33.38 24.48 19.66
C GLN A 187 34.56 23.74 19.01
N ASP A 188 35.79 24.13 19.33
CA ASP A 188 37.01 23.46 18.86
C ASP A 188 37.11 22.02 19.36
N HIS A 189 36.85 21.77 20.65
CA HIS A 189 36.88 20.41 21.20
C HIS A 189 35.87 19.51 20.49
N SER A 190 34.60 19.92 20.43
CA SER A 190 33.55 19.14 19.76
C SER A 190 33.79 18.98 18.26
N TYR A 191 34.32 20.00 17.58
CA TYR A 191 34.70 19.91 16.17
C TYR A 191 35.82 18.89 15.97
N ASN A 192 36.87 18.95 16.79
CA ASN A 192 38.01 18.03 16.70
C ASN A 192 37.61 16.57 16.96
N VAL A 193 36.69 16.33 17.90
CA VAL A 193 36.14 14.99 18.16
C VAL A 193 35.41 14.45 16.95
N VAL A 194 34.54 15.24 16.31
CA VAL A 194 33.85 14.79 15.09
C VAL A 194 34.83 14.57 13.94
N MET A 195 35.78 15.48 13.74
CA MET A 195 36.74 15.34 12.64
C MET A 195 37.70 14.17 12.84
N ASP A 196 38.05 13.82 14.07
CA ASP A 196 38.79 12.58 14.38
C ASP A 196 38.01 11.34 13.93
N LEU A 197 36.71 11.27 14.26
CA LEU A 197 35.85 10.17 13.81
C LEU A 197 35.78 10.08 12.29
N VAL A 198 35.52 11.20 11.62
CA VAL A 198 35.41 11.27 10.16
C VAL A 198 36.70 10.81 9.50
N ARG A 199 37.87 11.16 10.05
CA ARG A 199 39.17 10.75 9.49
C ARG A 199 39.41 9.25 9.65
N ARG A 200 39.25 8.73 10.88
CA ARG A 200 39.73 7.38 11.23
C ARG A 200 38.77 6.26 10.87
N TYR A 201 37.47 6.50 10.93
CA TYR A 201 36.46 5.45 10.75
C TYR A 201 35.78 5.53 9.38
N ASP A 202 35.32 4.37 8.89
CA ASP A 202 34.55 4.27 7.65
C ASP A 202 33.06 4.52 7.89
N LEU A 203 32.73 5.75 8.29
CA LEU A 203 31.35 6.15 8.61
C LEU A 203 30.55 6.50 7.35
N ASP A 204 29.25 6.24 7.39
CA ASP A 204 28.30 6.71 6.36
C ASP A 204 27.69 8.06 6.75
N GLY A 205 27.65 8.37 8.05
CA GLY A 205 27.15 9.65 8.54
C GLY A 205 27.61 10.04 9.94
N ILE A 206 27.47 11.32 10.24
CA ILE A 206 27.52 11.94 11.56
C ILE A 206 26.12 12.45 11.88
N HIS A 207 25.67 12.25 13.11
CA HIS A 207 24.36 12.64 13.57
C HIS A 207 24.42 13.37 14.91
N PHE A 208 23.75 14.52 15.02
CA PHE A 208 23.39 15.09 16.33
C PHE A 208 21.89 15.01 16.56
N ASP A 209 21.51 14.81 17.81
CA ASP A 209 20.13 14.84 18.29
C ASP A 209 19.69 16.28 18.61
N ASP A 210 18.84 16.43 19.63
CA ASP A 210 18.17 17.66 20.00
C ASP A 210 18.88 18.47 21.10
N TYR A 211 19.99 17.99 21.65
CA TYR A 211 20.66 18.62 22.79
C TYR A 211 21.71 19.66 22.37
N PHE A 212 21.28 20.92 22.26
CA PHE A 212 22.16 22.08 22.07
C PHE A 212 22.45 22.76 23.41
N TYR A 213 21.69 23.78 23.80
CA TYR A 213 21.58 24.13 25.22
C TYR A 213 20.68 23.11 25.95
N PRO A 214 20.82 22.93 27.27
CA PRO A 214 20.10 21.87 27.98
C PRO A 214 18.60 22.15 28.07
N TYR A 215 17.81 21.08 28.20
CA TYR A 215 16.40 21.21 28.54
C TYR A 215 16.23 21.90 29.91
N PRO A 216 15.17 22.71 30.11
CA PRO A 216 15.03 23.50 31.34
C PRO A 216 14.99 22.68 32.62
N ASP A 217 14.37 21.50 32.60
CA ASP A 217 14.26 20.60 33.75
C ASP A 217 15.64 20.09 34.21
N TYR A 218 16.64 20.04 33.32
CA TYR A 218 18.02 19.67 33.68
C TYR A 218 18.70 20.72 34.56
N ASN A 219 18.18 21.94 34.58
CA ASN A 219 18.65 23.04 35.39
C ASN A 219 17.58 23.57 36.36
N ASN A 220 16.62 22.71 36.76
CA ASN A 220 15.49 23.10 37.62
C ASN A 220 14.75 24.35 37.14
N PHE A 221 14.59 24.50 35.82
CA PHE A 221 13.97 25.63 35.13
C PHE A 221 14.66 26.98 35.36
N LYS A 222 15.90 27.01 35.88
CA LYS A 222 16.74 28.21 35.91
C LYS A 222 17.39 28.44 34.55
N ASP A 223 17.69 29.71 34.24
CA ASP A 223 18.43 30.06 33.02
C ASP A 223 19.83 29.40 33.03
N PHE A 224 20.37 29.15 31.83
CA PHE A 224 21.68 28.53 31.67
C PHE A 224 22.78 29.43 32.25
N PRO A 225 23.71 28.91 33.09
CA PRO A 225 24.61 29.73 33.90
C PRO A 225 25.84 30.25 33.12
N ASP A 226 25.64 30.82 31.93
CA ASP A 226 26.68 31.36 31.04
C ASP A 226 26.92 32.87 31.22
N ASP A 227 26.66 33.42 32.42
CA ASP A 227 26.78 34.87 32.68
C ASP A 227 28.20 35.38 32.40
N SER A 228 29.22 34.57 32.69
CA SER A 228 30.61 34.98 32.52
C SER A 228 31.01 35.14 31.04
N SER A 229 30.62 34.19 30.18
CA SER A 229 30.92 34.26 28.74
C SER A 229 30.04 35.30 28.05
N TRP A 230 28.79 35.47 28.50
CA TRP A 230 27.91 36.54 28.06
C TRP A 230 28.49 37.93 28.34
N GLN A 231 28.96 38.18 29.57
CA GLN A 231 29.58 39.46 29.95
C GLN A 231 30.87 39.72 29.16
N ALA A 232 31.67 38.69 28.90
CA ALA A 232 32.87 38.80 28.08
C ALA A 232 32.53 39.22 26.63
N TYR A 233 31.50 38.61 26.03
CA TYR A 233 31.00 38.98 24.71
C TYR A 233 30.50 40.44 24.65
N GLN A 234 29.76 40.88 25.68
CA GLN A 234 29.32 42.28 25.77
C GLN A 234 30.51 43.23 25.88
N ALA A 235 31.51 42.89 26.71
CA ALA A 235 32.72 43.69 26.89
C ALA A 235 33.57 43.78 25.62
N SER A 236 33.56 42.76 24.75
CA SER A 236 34.20 42.78 23.44
C SER A 236 33.42 43.55 22.36
N GLY A 237 32.33 44.23 22.73
CA GLY A 237 31.52 45.04 21.81
C GLY A 237 30.37 44.28 21.13
N GLY A 238 29.99 43.11 21.64
CA GLY A 238 28.87 42.31 21.17
C GLY A 238 27.53 43.08 21.19
N ARG A 239 26.70 42.88 20.16
CA ARG A 239 25.45 43.65 19.96
C ARG A 239 24.18 42.80 19.87
N LEU A 240 24.32 41.48 19.79
CA LEU A 240 23.18 40.56 19.77
C LEU A 240 22.48 40.54 21.13
N SER A 241 21.20 40.18 21.16
CA SER A 241 20.55 39.77 22.41
C SER A 241 21.21 38.50 22.95
N ARG A 242 21.07 38.19 24.25
CA ARG A 242 21.65 36.96 24.82
C ARG A 242 21.11 35.72 24.09
N SER A 243 19.82 35.67 23.79
CA SER A 243 19.22 34.57 23.02
C SER A 243 19.78 34.45 21.60
N ASP A 244 19.94 35.57 20.88
CA ASP A 244 20.52 35.56 19.53
C ASP A 244 22.01 35.20 19.54
N TRP A 245 22.75 35.64 20.56
CA TRP A 245 24.15 35.27 20.77
C TRP A 245 24.31 33.77 21.02
N ARG A 246 23.46 33.17 21.88
CA ARG A 246 23.42 31.72 22.11
C ARG A 246 23.13 30.95 20.82
N ARG A 247 22.13 31.39 20.04
CA ARG A 247 21.82 30.79 18.73
C ARG A 247 22.98 30.92 17.74
N GLU A 248 23.58 32.11 17.65
CA GLU A 248 24.68 32.37 16.72
C GLU A 248 25.91 31.52 17.03
N ALA A 249 26.23 31.29 18.30
CA ALA A 249 27.30 30.38 18.69
C ALA A 249 27.08 28.96 18.16
N VAL A 250 25.86 28.43 18.28
CA VAL A 250 25.52 27.11 17.73
C VAL A 250 25.51 27.13 16.20
N ASN A 251 25.00 28.19 15.57
CA ASN A 251 24.98 28.35 14.11
C ASN A 251 26.39 28.26 13.51
N ILE A 252 27.34 29.00 14.09
CA ILE A 252 28.75 29.02 13.66
C ILE A 252 29.34 27.61 13.74
N PHE A 253 29.10 26.90 14.85
CA PHE A 253 29.58 25.54 15.03
C PHE A 253 28.99 24.58 13.98
N ILE A 254 27.67 24.62 13.76
CA ILE A 254 26.97 23.76 12.79
C ILE A 254 27.47 24.01 11.36
N GLU A 255 27.60 25.27 10.95
CA GLU A 255 28.13 25.60 9.62
C GLU A 255 29.58 25.14 9.46
N ARG A 256 30.44 25.43 10.44
CA ARG A 256 31.84 25.01 10.44
C ARG A 256 31.96 23.50 10.36
N LEU A 257 31.14 22.78 11.12
CA LEU A 257 31.16 21.32 11.15
C LEU A 257 30.76 20.71 9.82
N TYR A 258 29.63 21.16 9.23
CA TYR A 258 29.20 20.70 7.91
C TYR A 258 30.31 20.89 6.87
N LYS A 259 30.87 22.10 6.78
CA LYS A 259 31.97 22.40 5.84
C LYS A 259 33.19 21.51 6.08
N GLY A 260 33.55 21.27 7.35
CA GLY A 260 34.66 20.39 7.73
C GLY A 260 34.44 18.95 7.27
N ILE A 261 33.28 18.37 7.57
CA ILE A 261 32.93 17.01 7.17
C ILE A 261 32.99 16.87 5.64
N LYS A 262 32.34 17.80 4.91
CA LYS A 262 32.32 17.76 3.44
C LYS A 262 33.71 17.91 2.83
N ALA A 263 34.61 18.67 3.44
CA ALA A 263 35.98 18.84 2.96
C ALA A 263 36.85 17.58 3.18
N GLU A 264 36.60 16.83 4.26
CA GLU A 264 37.37 15.64 4.62
C GLU A 264 36.87 14.38 3.89
N LYS A 265 35.57 14.08 3.99
CA LYS A 265 34.92 12.95 3.32
C LYS A 265 33.53 13.38 2.81
N PRO A 266 33.42 13.83 1.55
CA PRO A 266 32.19 14.43 1.04
C PRO A 266 30.94 13.54 1.16
N TRP A 267 31.10 12.21 1.07
CA TRP A 267 30.01 11.24 1.18
C TRP A 267 29.48 11.04 2.61
N VAL A 268 30.23 11.40 3.66
CA VAL A 268 29.81 11.21 5.06
C VAL A 268 28.69 12.19 5.37
N LYS A 269 27.45 11.70 5.47
CA LYS A 269 26.25 12.54 5.64
C LYS A 269 26.31 13.29 6.97
N PHE A 270 25.95 14.56 7.01
CA PHE A 270 25.71 15.26 8.28
C PHE A 270 24.21 15.42 8.53
N GLY A 271 23.73 14.80 9.60
CA GLY A 271 22.33 14.81 9.99
C GLY A 271 22.07 15.48 11.32
N LEU A 272 20.93 16.16 11.42
CA LEU A 272 20.46 16.75 12.67
C LEU A 272 19.05 16.26 12.97
N SER A 273 18.79 15.91 14.23
CA SER A 273 17.46 15.58 14.74
C SER A 273 17.02 16.50 15.88
N PRO A 274 16.68 17.76 15.58
CA PRO A 274 16.17 18.68 16.57
C PRO A 274 14.74 18.33 16.98
N PHE A 275 14.25 19.00 18.02
CA PHE A 275 12.87 18.88 18.48
C PHE A 275 11.87 19.14 17.33
N GLY A 276 10.69 18.51 17.39
CA GLY A 276 9.76 18.56 16.26
C GLY A 276 9.10 19.92 15.98
N ILE A 277 9.05 20.82 16.97
CA ILE A 277 8.43 22.16 16.86
C ILE A 277 9.52 23.23 16.89
N TRP A 278 9.68 24.01 15.83
CA TRP A 278 10.64 25.13 15.80
C TRP A 278 10.27 26.21 16.82
N GLN A 279 9.07 26.76 16.65
CA GLN A 279 8.43 27.69 17.58
C GLN A 279 6.94 27.37 17.64
N PRO A 280 6.26 27.61 18.77
CA PRO A 280 4.80 27.51 18.84
C PRO A 280 4.12 28.33 17.73
N TYR A 281 2.97 27.87 17.25
CA TYR A 281 2.21 28.52 16.16
C TYR A 281 2.90 28.55 14.80
N ASN A 282 3.90 27.68 14.57
CA ASN A 282 4.56 27.51 13.28
C ASN A 282 4.51 26.02 12.87
N PRO A 283 3.50 25.60 12.09
CA PRO A 283 2.44 26.40 11.46
C PRO A 283 1.31 26.80 12.44
N PRO A 284 0.43 27.77 12.10
CA PRO A 284 -0.57 28.30 13.04
C PRO A 284 -1.50 27.27 13.70
N ALA A 285 -1.71 26.12 13.06
CA ALA A 285 -2.53 25.02 13.57
C ALA A 285 -1.86 24.23 14.72
N ILE A 286 -0.54 24.31 14.83
CA ILE A 286 0.23 23.73 15.94
C ILE A 286 0.20 24.75 17.08
N GLY A 287 -0.57 24.46 18.12
CA GLY A 287 -0.83 25.38 19.23
C GLY A 287 0.40 25.67 20.11
N GLY A 288 0.16 25.98 21.39
CA GLY A 288 1.24 26.08 22.39
C GLY A 288 2.10 24.80 22.46
N GLY A 289 3.32 24.92 22.97
CA GLY A 289 4.27 23.81 23.03
C GLY A 289 5.67 24.26 23.39
N PHE A 290 6.62 23.32 23.37
CA PHE A 290 8.02 23.63 23.61
C PHE A 290 8.62 24.43 22.46
N ASN A 291 9.37 25.48 22.79
CA ASN A 291 10.00 26.39 21.83
C ASN A 291 11.51 26.07 21.77
N GLN A 292 11.94 25.26 20.82
CA GLN A 292 13.36 24.90 20.73
C GLN A 292 14.25 26.10 20.36
N HIS A 293 13.72 27.07 19.62
CA HIS A 293 14.46 28.25 19.18
C HIS A 293 14.83 29.18 20.36
N GLU A 294 13.94 29.30 21.34
CA GLU A 294 14.16 30.16 22.52
C GLU A 294 14.68 29.41 23.75
N THR A 295 14.51 28.08 23.80
CA THR A 295 14.90 27.29 24.97
C THR A 295 16.18 26.50 24.76
N LEU A 296 16.29 25.77 23.64
CA LEU A 296 17.50 25.00 23.31
C LEU A 296 18.49 25.84 22.48
N TYR A 297 18.08 27.04 22.07
CA TYR A 297 18.80 27.93 21.15
C TYR A 297 19.22 27.21 19.86
N ALA A 298 18.38 26.28 19.42
CA ALA A 298 18.53 25.57 18.15
C ALA A 298 17.80 26.34 17.05
N ASP A 299 18.55 27.04 16.19
CA ASP A 299 17.97 27.66 14.99
C ASP A 299 17.84 26.66 13.85
N ALA A 300 17.09 25.59 14.13
CA ALA A 300 16.97 24.44 13.25
C ALA A 300 16.38 24.78 11.87
N LYS A 301 15.51 25.79 11.81
CA LYS A 301 14.98 26.34 10.56
C LYS A 301 16.10 26.97 9.72
N LEU A 302 16.98 27.77 10.32
CA LEU A 302 18.11 28.36 9.59
C LEU A 302 19.02 27.28 9.00
N TRP A 303 19.39 26.26 9.78
CA TRP A 303 20.30 25.21 9.32
C TRP A 303 19.72 24.45 8.11
N LEU A 304 18.43 24.14 8.13
CA LEU A 304 17.71 23.52 7.02
C LEU A 304 17.62 24.47 5.81
N ASN A 305 17.19 25.71 6.01
CA ASN A 305 17.05 26.73 4.95
C ASN A 305 18.40 27.01 4.25
N LYS A 306 19.52 26.99 5.00
CA LYS A 306 20.88 27.20 4.47
C LYS A 306 21.47 25.92 3.87
N GLY A 307 20.98 24.75 4.27
CA GLY A 307 21.46 23.45 3.81
C GLY A 307 22.80 23.04 4.44
N TRP A 308 23.05 23.44 5.70
CA TRP A 308 24.22 23.04 6.49
C TRP A 308 24.09 21.63 7.08
N ILE A 309 23.44 20.75 6.32
CA ILE A 309 23.09 19.37 6.62
C ILE A 309 22.85 18.65 5.29
N ASP A 310 22.98 17.33 5.31
CA ASP A 310 22.57 16.45 4.21
C ASP A 310 21.19 15.84 4.46
N TYR A 311 20.85 15.61 5.75
CA TYR A 311 19.50 15.21 6.13
C TYR A 311 19.00 15.90 7.41
N TYR A 312 17.70 16.11 7.47
CA TYR A 312 17.00 16.72 8.59
C TYR A 312 15.96 15.76 9.14
N SER A 313 15.94 15.61 10.47
CA SER A 313 15.13 14.59 11.14
C SER A 313 14.37 15.15 12.34
N PRO A 314 13.39 16.03 12.12
CA PRO A 314 12.63 16.62 13.22
C PRO A 314 11.95 15.50 14.02
N GLN A 315 12.04 15.59 15.35
CA GLN A 315 11.45 14.61 16.26
C GLN A 315 9.93 14.79 16.33
N LEU A 316 9.20 14.20 15.38
CA LEU A 316 7.74 14.28 15.27
C LEU A 316 7.09 13.14 16.07
N TYR A 317 7.24 13.19 17.38
CA TYR A 317 6.88 12.09 18.29
C TYR A 317 5.40 12.08 18.72
N TRP A 318 4.52 12.65 17.89
CA TRP A 318 3.10 12.78 18.18
C TRP A 318 2.25 12.04 17.15
N PRO A 319 1.07 11.55 17.53
CA PRO A 319 0.15 10.88 16.61
C PRO A 319 -0.37 11.80 15.49
N ILE A 320 -0.78 11.17 14.39
CA ILE A 320 -1.40 11.84 13.24
C ILE A 320 -2.64 12.64 13.65
N ASN A 321 -3.46 12.09 14.55
CA ASN A 321 -4.73 12.68 14.97
C ASN A 321 -4.64 13.65 16.17
N GLN A 322 -3.43 13.92 16.69
CA GLN A 322 -3.23 14.89 17.78
C GLN A 322 -3.10 16.31 17.20
N ILE A 323 -4.22 16.98 16.96
CA ILE A 323 -4.29 18.26 16.20
C ILE A 323 -3.22 19.29 16.62
N ALA A 324 -3.04 19.51 17.93
CA ALA A 324 -2.11 20.53 18.44
C ALA A 324 -0.62 20.24 18.16
N GLN A 325 -0.26 18.99 17.82
CA GLN A 325 1.10 18.56 17.47
C GLN A 325 1.07 17.55 16.30
N SER A 326 0.12 17.71 15.36
CA SER A 326 -0.18 16.68 14.38
C SER A 326 1.03 16.36 13.49
N PHE A 327 1.40 15.07 13.44
CA PHE A 327 2.50 14.57 12.62
C PHE A 327 2.48 15.07 11.16
N PRO A 328 1.41 14.87 10.35
CA PRO A 328 1.38 15.32 8.97
C PRO A 328 1.48 16.84 8.81
N VAL A 329 0.94 17.60 9.77
CA VAL A 329 0.95 19.07 9.73
C VAL A 329 2.37 19.59 9.96
N LEU A 330 3.06 19.06 10.97
CA LEU A 330 4.46 19.40 11.25
C LEU A 330 5.39 18.95 10.12
N LEU A 331 5.19 17.74 9.58
CA LEU A 331 5.97 17.24 8.45
C LEU A 331 5.80 18.12 7.21
N GLY A 332 4.56 18.52 6.91
CA GLY A 332 4.27 19.47 5.82
C GLY A 332 4.96 20.81 6.01
N TRP A 333 4.96 21.35 7.23
CA TRP A 333 5.64 22.62 7.51
C TRP A 333 7.16 22.52 7.34
N TRP A 334 7.80 21.47 7.88
CA TRP A 334 9.24 21.26 7.70
C TRP A 334 9.64 21.02 6.24
N LYS A 335 8.76 20.39 5.45
CA LYS A 335 8.94 20.25 4.01
C LYS A 335 9.00 21.62 3.32
N ASP A 336 8.09 22.53 3.68
CA ASP A 336 8.05 23.87 3.09
C ASP A 336 9.28 24.72 3.49
N GLU A 337 9.86 24.45 4.66
CA GLU A 337 11.12 25.05 5.12
C GLU A 337 12.38 24.43 4.48
N ASN A 338 12.26 23.36 3.70
CA ASN A 338 13.40 22.70 3.06
C ASN A 338 13.80 23.37 1.73
N LEU A 339 14.31 24.60 1.82
CA LEU A 339 14.63 25.44 0.65
C LEU A 339 15.77 24.91 -0.23
N LYS A 340 16.54 23.93 0.27
CA LYS A 340 17.70 23.35 -0.41
C LYS A 340 17.48 21.91 -0.88
N GLY A 341 16.27 21.37 -0.71
CA GLY A 341 15.95 20.01 -1.11
C GLY A 341 16.85 18.95 -0.45
N ARG A 342 17.23 19.17 0.82
CA ARG A 342 17.94 18.16 1.62
C ARG A 342 17.02 16.98 1.93
N HIS A 343 17.58 15.86 2.35
CA HIS A 343 16.72 14.78 2.80
C HIS A 343 15.94 15.21 4.05
N LEU A 344 14.64 14.90 4.09
CA LEU A 344 13.78 15.15 5.25
C LEU A 344 13.22 13.80 5.71
N TRP A 345 13.80 13.25 6.78
CA TRP A 345 13.46 11.94 7.31
C TRP A 345 13.05 12.09 8.77
N PRO A 346 11.76 12.33 9.06
CA PRO A 346 11.31 12.63 10.42
C PRO A 346 11.61 11.48 11.39
N GLY A 347 11.95 11.85 12.62
CA GLY A 347 11.99 10.92 13.73
C GLY A 347 10.57 10.61 14.19
N ILE A 348 10.23 9.33 14.34
CA ILE A 348 8.95 8.87 14.86
C ILE A 348 9.15 8.10 16.17
N SER A 349 8.35 8.38 17.18
CA SER A 349 8.40 7.62 18.44
C SER A 349 7.47 6.42 18.34
N ILE A 350 8.05 5.23 18.36
CA ILE A 350 7.31 3.98 18.28
C ILE A 350 7.09 3.38 19.67
N GLY A 351 5.97 2.66 19.88
CA GLY A 351 5.71 1.96 21.15
C GLY A 351 5.11 2.80 22.30
N LEU A 352 4.64 4.03 22.05
CA LEU A 352 3.95 4.86 23.05
C LEU A 352 2.49 4.41 23.35
N SER A 353 2.01 3.32 22.75
CA SER A 353 0.63 2.82 22.87
C SER A 353 0.58 1.29 22.90
N PRO A 354 -0.48 0.67 23.48
CA PRO A 354 -0.64 -0.79 23.47
C PRO A 354 -0.63 -1.35 22.03
N THR A 355 -0.04 -2.54 21.87
CA THR A 355 0.74 -2.97 20.69
C THR A 355 0.09 -2.82 19.31
N SER A 356 -1.18 -3.18 19.14
CA SER A 356 -1.83 -3.15 17.81
C SER A 356 -2.06 -1.73 17.29
N ARG A 357 -2.46 -0.79 18.16
CA ARG A 357 -2.62 0.62 17.77
C ARG A 357 -1.28 1.30 17.45
N ALA A 358 -0.20 0.88 18.11
CA ALA A 358 1.13 1.39 17.84
C ALA A 358 1.66 0.92 16.47
N ALA A 359 1.37 -0.32 16.07
CA ALA A 359 1.71 -0.83 14.75
C ALA A 359 0.98 -0.08 13.64
N ASP A 360 -0.33 0.11 13.77
CA ASP A 360 -1.13 0.88 12.82
C ASP A 360 -0.65 2.33 12.69
N GLU A 361 -0.42 3.01 13.82
CA GLU A 361 0.09 4.40 13.82
C GLU A 361 1.46 4.49 13.14
N THR A 362 2.38 3.56 13.42
CA THR A 362 3.70 3.52 12.80
C THR A 362 3.60 3.36 11.28
N VAL A 363 2.79 2.40 10.82
CA VAL A 363 2.55 2.17 9.38
C VAL A 363 1.91 3.40 8.75
N ASN A 364 0.94 4.02 9.41
CA ASN A 364 0.28 5.23 8.91
C ASN A 364 1.27 6.40 8.77
N GLN A 365 2.17 6.62 9.73
CA GLN A 365 3.17 7.69 9.66
C GLN A 365 4.20 7.45 8.54
N ILE A 366 4.61 6.21 8.31
CA ILE A 366 5.44 5.82 7.16
C ILE A 366 4.71 6.14 5.84
N MET A 367 3.44 5.74 5.72
CA MET A 367 2.64 5.98 4.51
C MET A 367 2.36 7.46 4.25
N VAL A 368 2.10 8.24 5.31
CA VAL A 368 1.98 9.71 5.24
C VAL A 368 3.28 10.32 4.74
N THR A 369 4.42 9.88 5.26
CA THR A 369 5.74 10.37 4.83
C THR A 369 5.99 10.09 3.35
N ARG A 370 5.69 8.87 2.87
CA ARG A 370 5.77 8.54 1.43
C ARG A 370 4.88 9.42 0.56
N GLY A 371 3.68 9.76 1.03
CA GLY A 371 2.77 10.63 0.31
C GLY A 371 3.22 12.09 0.26
N LEU A 372 3.79 12.61 1.36
CA LEU A 372 4.23 14.01 1.45
C LEU A 372 5.62 14.25 0.84
N LEU A 373 6.51 13.24 0.86
CA LEU A 373 7.91 13.30 0.45
C LEU A 373 8.26 12.19 -0.59
N PRO A 374 7.62 12.16 -1.77
CA PRO A 374 7.78 11.06 -2.73
C PRO A 374 9.18 10.94 -3.34
N GLU A 375 9.94 12.04 -3.43
CA GLU A 375 11.28 12.06 -4.02
C GLU A 375 12.38 11.51 -3.10
N SER A 376 12.13 11.52 -1.78
CA SER A 376 13.10 11.10 -0.77
C SER A 376 12.36 10.61 0.48
N PRO A 377 11.56 9.53 0.37
CA PRO A 377 10.84 9.01 1.52
C PRO A 377 11.82 8.43 2.54
N GLY A 378 11.44 8.44 3.80
CA GLY A 378 12.19 7.79 4.86
C GLY A 378 11.82 8.29 6.24
N VAL A 379 12.07 7.48 7.25
CA VAL A 379 11.82 7.80 8.66
C VAL A 379 12.91 7.21 9.54
N ILE A 380 13.04 7.74 10.75
CA ILE A 380 13.95 7.23 11.77
C ILE A 380 13.14 6.81 12.99
N HIS A 381 13.31 5.58 13.45
CA HIS A 381 12.53 5.02 14.54
C HIS A 381 13.21 5.30 15.88
N TRP A 382 12.53 6.09 16.71
CA TRP A 382 12.89 6.31 18.10
C TRP A 382 12.15 5.32 19.00
N SER A 383 12.84 4.37 19.63
CA SER A 383 14.21 3.90 19.34
C SER A 383 14.17 2.49 18.75
N ILE A 384 15.30 1.78 18.70
CA ILE A 384 15.29 0.35 18.37
C ILE A 384 14.54 -0.51 19.42
N GLY A 385 14.43 -0.04 20.66
CA GLY A 385 13.87 -0.82 21.78
C GLY A 385 12.46 -1.38 21.52
N PRO A 386 11.49 -0.56 21.07
CA PRO A 386 10.16 -1.06 20.71
C PRO A 386 10.16 -2.07 19.55
N LEU A 387 11.12 -2.02 18.63
CA LEU A 387 11.27 -3.06 17.59
C LEU A 387 11.75 -4.39 18.21
N VAL A 388 12.68 -4.33 19.16
CA VAL A 388 13.17 -5.53 19.88
C VAL A 388 12.04 -6.19 20.67
N ASN A 389 11.20 -5.38 21.32
CA ASN A 389 10.22 -5.86 22.30
C ASN A 389 8.83 -6.16 21.72
N SER A 390 8.56 -5.85 20.45
CA SER A 390 7.23 -6.00 19.83
C SER A 390 7.27 -6.76 18.49
N PRO A 391 7.07 -8.09 18.50
CA PRO A 391 6.99 -8.89 17.27
C PRO A 391 5.87 -8.46 16.32
N GLU A 392 4.74 -7.97 16.87
CA GLU A 392 3.61 -7.46 16.09
C GLU A 392 4.00 -6.21 15.29
N LEU A 393 4.71 -5.27 15.92
CA LEU A 393 5.19 -4.05 15.26
C LEU A 393 6.19 -4.38 14.14
N VAL A 394 7.18 -5.24 14.44
CA VAL A 394 8.17 -5.67 13.46
C VAL A 394 7.49 -6.35 12.28
N LYS A 395 6.56 -7.27 12.55
CA LYS A 395 5.77 -7.94 11.51
C LYS A 395 4.95 -6.95 10.68
N ALA A 396 4.28 -5.98 11.30
CA ALA A 396 3.46 -5.00 10.58
C ALA A 396 4.30 -4.15 9.61
N VAL A 397 5.49 -3.72 10.03
CA VAL A 397 6.40 -2.95 9.18
C VAL A 397 7.02 -3.84 8.09
N ALA A 398 7.48 -5.04 8.43
CA ALA A 398 8.14 -5.98 7.52
C ALA A 398 7.18 -6.60 6.49
N ASP A 399 5.95 -6.97 6.87
CA ASP A 399 4.94 -7.50 5.95
C ASP A 399 4.25 -6.38 5.15
N GLY A 400 4.31 -5.14 5.65
CA GLY A 400 3.70 -3.94 5.07
C GLY A 400 4.70 -3.04 4.33
N PRO A 401 4.99 -1.82 4.81
CA PRO A 401 5.77 -0.83 4.07
C PRO A 401 7.18 -1.28 3.73
N TYR A 402 7.87 -2.07 4.56
CA TYR A 402 9.26 -2.49 4.36
C TYR A 402 9.39 -3.90 3.78
N ARG A 403 8.35 -4.40 3.10
CA ARG A 403 8.34 -5.75 2.50
C ARG A 403 9.47 -6.00 1.50
N ARG A 404 9.96 -4.96 0.83
CA ARG A 404 11.04 -5.05 -0.15
C ARG A 404 12.25 -4.27 0.34
N PRO A 405 13.48 -4.74 0.11
CA PRO A 405 14.69 -3.99 0.43
C PRO A 405 14.73 -2.69 -0.38
N ALA A 406 15.28 -1.63 0.18
CA ALA A 406 15.39 -0.32 -0.46
C ALA A 406 16.80 0.25 -0.35
N LEU A 407 17.22 0.99 -1.38
CA LEU A 407 18.43 1.81 -1.34
C LEU A 407 18.14 3.09 -0.53
N VAL A 408 19.19 3.69 0.02
CA VAL A 408 19.11 5.06 0.55
C VAL A 408 18.91 6.04 -0.63
N PRO A 409 18.04 7.05 -0.50
CA PRO A 409 17.91 8.10 -1.52
C PRO A 409 19.24 8.79 -1.82
N PRO A 410 19.52 9.18 -3.09
CA PRO A 410 20.79 9.77 -3.48
C PRO A 410 20.92 11.24 -3.00
N MET A 411 22.15 11.74 -2.92
CA MET A 411 22.49 13.13 -2.57
C MET A 411 22.91 13.95 -3.82
N PRO A 412 21.98 14.30 -4.73
CA PRO A 412 22.31 14.95 -6.00
C PRO A 412 22.92 16.36 -5.86
N TRP A 413 22.84 16.97 -4.67
CA TRP A 413 23.50 18.25 -4.40
C TRP A 413 25.00 18.15 -4.12
N LEU A 414 25.52 16.93 -3.91
CA LEU A 414 26.95 16.67 -3.72
C LEU A 414 27.56 16.04 -4.96
N ASP A 415 26.92 14.99 -5.49
CA ASP A 415 27.37 14.29 -6.69
C ASP A 415 26.19 13.68 -7.45
N THR A 416 26.28 13.70 -8.78
CA THR A 416 25.31 13.09 -9.71
C THR A 416 25.98 12.12 -10.67
N LYS A 417 27.30 11.93 -10.57
CA LYS A 417 28.06 11.07 -11.46
C LYS A 417 27.91 9.62 -11.00
N ALA A 418 27.20 8.82 -11.79
CA ALA A 418 27.08 7.40 -11.53
C ALA A 418 28.43 6.65 -11.62
N PRO A 419 28.65 5.61 -10.79
CA PRO A 419 29.82 4.75 -10.89
C PRO A 419 29.77 3.90 -12.17
N ALA A 420 30.90 3.26 -12.50
CA ALA A 420 30.95 2.31 -13.60
C ALA A 420 30.03 1.10 -13.34
N PRO A 421 29.47 0.45 -14.38
CA PRO A 421 28.74 -0.80 -14.17
C PRO A 421 29.71 -1.94 -13.79
N PRO A 422 29.29 -2.87 -12.90
CA PRO A 422 30.12 -4.01 -12.52
C PRO A 422 30.31 -5.00 -13.69
N VAL A 423 31.41 -5.75 -13.65
CA VAL A 423 31.71 -6.84 -14.59
C VAL A 423 31.22 -8.15 -14.00
N ILE A 424 30.23 -8.77 -14.66
CA ILE A 424 29.46 -9.90 -14.13
C ILE A 424 29.89 -11.22 -14.78
N THR A 425 30.03 -12.26 -13.98
CA THR A 425 30.16 -13.66 -14.39
C THR A 425 28.98 -14.45 -13.85
N MET A 426 28.45 -15.40 -14.64
CA MET A 426 27.28 -16.19 -14.30
C MET A 426 27.55 -17.69 -14.52
N LYS A 427 27.03 -18.53 -13.63
CA LYS A 427 27.07 -19.99 -13.74
C LYS A 427 25.74 -20.60 -13.29
N ALA A 428 25.09 -21.38 -14.15
CA ALA A 428 23.92 -22.16 -13.77
C ALA A 428 24.36 -23.49 -13.13
N GLU A 429 23.93 -23.75 -11.90
CA GLU A 429 24.29 -24.96 -11.14
C GLU A 429 23.26 -25.23 -10.04
N ASN A 430 22.94 -26.51 -9.77
CA ASN A 430 22.06 -26.94 -8.67
C ASN A 430 20.71 -26.19 -8.59
N GLY A 431 20.09 -25.89 -9.73
CA GLY A 431 18.81 -25.18 -9.79
C GLY A 431 18.90 -23.68 -9.47
N ASN A 432 20.10 -23.10 -9.41
CA ASN A 432 20.35 -21.68 -9.19
C ASN A 432 21.19 -21.08 -10.31
N LEU A 433 21.05 -19.78 -10.52
CA LEU A 433 21.98 -18.94 -11.25
C LEU A 433 22.92 -18.26 -10.24
N HIS A 434 24.16 -18.76 -10.17
CA HIS A 434 25.21 -18.15 -9.38
C HIS A 434 25.82 -16.97 -10.14
N LEU A 435 25.91 -15.83 -9.46
CA LEU A 435 26.45 -14.58 -9.95
C LEU A 435 27.70 -14.24 -9.16
N SER A 436 28.73 -13.75 -9.85
CA SER A 436 29.89 -13.12 -9.23
C SER A 436 30.26 -11.86 -10.01
N TRP A 437 30.66 -10.79 -9.34
CA TRP A 437 31.00 -9.54 -9.99
C TRP A 437 32.29 -8.91 -9.47
N THR A 438 32.88 -8.07 -10.30
CA THR A 438 34.03 -7.21 -9.95
C THR A 438 33.74 -5.78 -10.39
N HIS A 439 34.36 -4.80 -9.73
CA HIS A 439 34.22 -3.38 -10.07
C HIS A 439 35.60 -2.78 -10.37
N PRO A 440 35.75 -1.89 -11.37
CA PRO A 440 37.03 -1.27 -11.69
C PRO A 440 37.54 -0.32 -10.59
N ASP A 441 36.63 0.21 -9.77
CA ASP A 441 36.96 1.05 -8.61
C ASP A 441 36.13 0.63 -7.38
N PRO A 442 36.52 -0.43 -6.65
CA PRO A 442 35.72 -0.95 -5.54
C PRO A 442 35.56 0.04 -4.38
N ALA A 443 36.47 1.01 -4.22
CA ALA A 443 36.41 1.99 -3.14
C ALA A 443 35.27 3.00 -3.32
N ASP A 444 34.87 3.25 -4.56
CA ASP A 444 33.74 4.12 -4.92
C ASP A 444 32.38 3.45 -4.68
N VAL A 445 32.32 2.12 -4.54
CA VAL A 445 31.07 1.35 -4.42
C VAL A 445 30.64 1.23 -2.96
N GLY A 446 29.48 1.79 -2.63
CA GLY A 446 28.83 1.62 -1.33
C GLY A 446 27.91 0.39 -1.27
N ARG A 447 27.20 0.09 -2.36
CA ARG A 447 26.25 -1.03 -2.47
C ARG A 447 26.26 -1.65 -3.86
N THR A 448 25.83 -2.91 -3.96
CA THR A 448 25.52 -3.57 -5.24
C THR A 448 24.08 -4.05 -5.24
N VAL A 449 23.36 -3.88 -6.35
CA VAL A 449 21.99 -4.38 -6.52
C VAL A 449 21.97 -5.47 -7.58
N VAL A 450 21.37 -6.62 -7.22
CA VAL A 450 21.08 -7.72 -8.15
C VAL A 450 19.60 -7.71 -8.45
N TYR A 451 19.23 -7.35 -9.67
CA TYR A 451 17.88 -7.42 -10.18
C TYR A 451 17.64 -8.75 -10.88
N TYR A 452 16.47 -9.37 -10.64
CA TYR A 452 16.09 -10.63 -11.27
C TYR A 452 14.59 -10.69 -11.56
N ARG A 453 14.22 -11.27 -12.70
CA ARG A 453 12.83 -11.29 -13.18
C ARG A 453 12.25 -12.70 -13.26
N TYR A 454 11.03 -12.84 -12.76
CA TYR A 454 10.17 -13.99 -12.97
C TYR A 454 8.87 -13.52 -13.63
N GLY A 455 8.61 -13.97 -14.85
CA GLY A 455 7.44 -13.55 -15.62
C GLY A 455 7.50 -12.05 -15.92
N SER A 456 6.55 -11.26 -15.41
CA SER A 456 6.50 -9.80 -15.59
C SER A 456 7.09 -9.01 -14.42
N GLN A 457 7.52 -9.68 -13.34
CA GLN A 457 7.87 -9.04 -12.06
C GLN A 457 9.39 -9.04 -11.85
N TRP A 458 9.97 -7.83 -11.77
CA TRP A 458 11.34 -7.64 -11.30
C TRP A 458 11.37 -7.68 -9.77
N ASN A 459 12.39 -8.34 -9.24
CA ASN A 459 12.73 -8.44 -7.84
C ASN A 459 14.19 -7.99 -7.68
N GLN A 460 14.63 -7.81 -6.43
CA GLN A 460 15.98 -7.34 -6.15
C GLN A 460 16.54 -7.87 -4.84
N ASN A 461 17.85 -8.06 -4.83
CA ASN A 461 18.67 -8.19 -3.62
C ASN A 461 19.63 -7.00 -3.58
N ILE A 462 19.81 -6.40 -2.40
CA ILE A 462 20.74 -5.28 -2.19
C ILE A 462 21.82 -5.76 -1.24
N HIS A 463 23.07 -5.57 -1.65
CA HIS A 463 24.24 -6.10 -0.96
C HIS A 463 25.19 -4.98 -0.53
N GLY A 464 25.87 -5.18 0.59
CA GLY A 464 26.99 -4.34 1.05
C GLY A 464 28.19 -4.38 0.10
N SER A 465 29.11 -3.43 0.23
CA SER A 465 30.31 -3.30 -0.62
C SER A 465 31.25 -4.51 -0.56
N GLY A 466 31.26 -5.26 0.55
CA GLY A 466 32.08 -6.46 0.73
C GLY A 466 31.55 -7.73 0.06
N VAL A 467 30.30 -7.72 -0.44
CA VAL A 467 29.68 -8.89 -1.06
C VAL A 467 29.84 -8.81 -2.58
N THR A 468 30.38 -9.88 -3.17
CA THR A 468 30.69 -9.94 -4.61
C THR A 468 30.02 -11.11 -5.33
N THR A 469 29.15 -11.84 -4.64
CA THR A 469 28.46 -13.02 -5.17
C THR A 469 27.01 -13.07 -4.71
N ASP A 470 26.13 -13.64 -5.53
CA ASP A 470 24.73 -13.93 -5.19
C ASP A 470 24.27 -15.22 -5.89
N ALA A 471 23.19 -15.84 -5.42
CA ALA A 471 22.59 -17.01 -6.04
C ALA A 471 21.07 -16.82 -6.16
N ILE A 472 20.58 -16.78 -7.39
CA ILE A 472 19.16 -16.59 -7.67
C ILE A 472 18.55 -17.93 -8.08
N PRO A 473 17.45 -18.39 -7.47
CA PRO A 473 16.76 -19.60 -7.90
C PRO A 473 16.39 -19.57 -9.39
N ALA A 474 16.43 -20.72 -10.07
CA ALA A 474 15.98 -20.80 -11.46
C ALA A 474 14.45 -20.72 -11.56
N PHE A 475 13.73 -21.03 -10.49
CA PHE A 475 12.28 -21.09 -10.43
C PHE A 475 11.75 -20.47 -9.14
N THR A 476 10.62 -19.78 -9.25
CA THR A 476 9.81 -19.36 -8.10
C THR A 476 8.39 -19.88 -8.25
N VAL A 477 7.68 -20.08 -7.14
CA VAL A 477 6.30 -20.56 -7.15
C VAL A 477 5.39 -19.50 -7.76
N ASN A 478 4.59 -19.89 -8.76
CA ASN A 478 3.56 -19.07 -9.37
C ASN A 478 2.33 -18.94 -8.45
N ARG A 479 2.52 -18.27 -7.31
CA ARG A 479 1.49 -18.11 -6.27
C ARG A 479 0.21 -17.45 -6.81
N ALA A 480 0.33 -16.57 -7.80
CA ALA A 480 -0.82 -15.94 -8.45
C ALA A 480 -1.68 -16.97 -9.18
N PHE A 481 -1.09 -17.86 -9.97
CA PHE A 481 -1.81 -18.94 -10.64
C PHE A 481 -2.36 -19.97 -9.64
N LEU A 482 -1.55 -20.43 -8.69
CA LEU A 482 -1.98 -21.45 -7.72
C LEU A 482 -3.10 -20.93 -6.80
N GLY A 483 -3.07 -19.66 -6.41
CA GLY A 483 -4.09 -19.05 -5.54
C GLY A 483 -5.51 -19.08 -6.13
N ARG A 484 -5.63 -19.07 -7.45
CA ARG A 484 -6.89 -19.10 -8.22
C ARG A 484 -7.22 -20.45 -8.85
N THR A 485 -6.32 -21.42 -8.75
CA THR A 485 -6.48 -22.76 -9.34
C THR A 485 -6.76 -23.76 -8.24
N ARG A 486 -7.59 -24.79 -8.49
CA ARG A 486 -7.72 -25.93 -7.57
C ARG A 486 -6.51 -26.85 -7.71
N ARG A 487 -6.02 -27.45 -6.62
CA ARG A 487 -4.87 -28.38 -6.64
C ARG A 487 -4.96 -29.42 -7.76
N GLY A 488 -6.12 -30.09 -7.91
CA GLY A 488 -6.34 -31.09 -8.95
C GLY A 488 -6.37 -30.58 -10.40
N ASN A 489 -6.41 -29.25 -10.61
CA ASN A 489 -6.38 -28.62 -11.92
C ASN A 489 -4.97 -28.17 -12.34
N VAL A 490 -3.98 -28.24 -11.44
CA VAL A 490 -2.58 -27.98 -11.78
C VAL A 490 -2.00 -29.23 -12.43
N ARG A 491 -1.58 -29.14 -13.70
CA ARG A 491 -1.19 -30.31 -14.51
C ARG A 491 0.30 -30.39 -14.79
N SER A 492 1.03 -29.29 -14.64
CA SER A 492 2.42 -29.23 -15.08
C SER A 492 3.24 -28.19 -14.31
N ALA A 493 4.57 -28.33 -14.38
CA ALA A 493 5.51 -27.45 -13.69
C ALA A 493 5.46 -26.00 -14.22
N ASP A 494 5.24 -25.79 -15.52
CA ASP A 494 5.15 -24.46 -16.14
C ASP A 494 3.92 -23.65 -15.68
N GLN A 495 2.93 -24.31 -15.10
CA GLN A 495 1.81 -23.65 -14.44
C GLN A 495 2.16 -23.26 -12.99
N ALA A 496 2.82 -24.15 -12.27
CA ALA A 496 3.13 -23.99 -10.84
C ALA A 496 4.37 -23.12 -10.58
N PHE A 497 5.26 -22.97 -11.56
CA PHE A 497 6.51 -22.24 -11.42
C PHE A 497 6.64 -21.14 -12.48
N LEU A 498 7.20 -20.01 -12.07
CA LEU A 498 7.75 -19.01 -12.97
C LEU A 498 9.26 -19.24 -13.07
N LYS A 499 9.77 -19.23 -14.30
CA LYS A 499 11.20 -19.41 -14.57
C LYS A 499 11.92 -18.06 -14.55
N LEU A 500 13.13 -18.05 -14.00
CA LEU A 500 14.04 -16.91 -14.05
C LEU A 500 14.35 -16.59 -15.52
N ASP A 501 14.04 -15.38 -15.94
CA ASP A 501 14.11 -15.01 -17.35
C ASP A 501 15.20 -13.97 -17.65
N SER A 502 15.46 -13.06 -16.70
CA SER A 502 16.41 -11.96 -16.87
C SER A 502 17.05 -11.59 -15.55
N ILE A 503 18.28 -11.10 -15.62
CA ILE A 503 18.97 -10.44 -14.51
C ILE A 503 19.54 -9.09 -14.93
N ALA A 504 19.92 -8.28 -13.95
CA ALA A 504 20.86 -7.18 -14.11
C ALA A 504 21.62 -6.97 -12.80
N VAL A 505 22.85 -6.45 -12.85
CA VAL A 505 23.59 -6.05 -11.65
C VAL A 505 24.06 -4.61 -11.81
N SER A 506 23.88 -3.78 -10.79
CA SER A 506 24.34 -2.39 -10.74
C SER A 506 25.16 -2.14 -9.49
N ALA A 507 26.17 -1.28 -9.61
CA ALA A 507 26.87 -0.68 -8.48
C ALA A 507 26.18 0.64 -8.09
N VAL A 508 26.19 0.95 -6.80
CA VAL A 508 25.71 2.21 -6.21
C VAL A 508 26.86 2.81 -5.40
N ASP A 509 27.18 4.07 -5.66
CA ASP A 509 28.24 4.77 -4.95
C ASP A 509 27.80 5.20 -3.53
N ARG A 510 28.71 5.84 -2.78
CA ARG A 510 28.41 6.34 -1.42
C ARG A 510 27.52 7.59 -1.38
N PHE A 511 27.27 8.22 -2.54
CA PHE A 511 26.32 9.32 -2.69
C PHE A 511 24.92 8.81 -3.08
N GLY A 512 24.79 7.52 -3.38
CA GLY A 512 23.56 6.85 -3.80
C GLY A 512 23.32 6.84 -5.31
N ASN A 513 24.26 7.30 -6.13
CA ASN A 513 24.15 7.23 -7.60
C ASN A 513 24.34 5.80 -8.07
N GLU A 514 23.50 5.37 -8.99
CA GLU A 514 23.48 4.00 -9.49
C GLU A 514 24.04 3.93 -10.91
N SER A 515 24.97 3.01 -11.14
CA SER A 515 25.53 2.70 -12.45
C SER A 515 24.44 2.30 -13.47
N VAL A 516 24.79 2.38 -14.76
CA VAL A 516 23.88 1.98 -15.83
C VAL A 516 23.50 0.50 -15.70
N ILE A 517 22.21 0.23 -15.57
CA ILE A 517 21.65 -1.12 -15.47
C ILE A 517 21.67 -1.81 -16.84
N ARG A 518 22.44 -2.89 -16.97
CA ARG A 518 22.49 -3.73 -18.17
C ARG A 518 21.74 -5.04 -17.94
N LYS A 519 20.65 -5.24 -18.68
CA LYS A 519 19.84 -6.47 -18.62
C LYS A 519 20.50 -7.59 -19.40
N MET A 520 20.44 -8.79 -18.83
CA MET A 520 21.00 -10.01 -19.39
C MET A 520 19.91 -11.09 -19.38
N ALA A 521 19.59 -11.65 -20.54
CA ALA A 521 18.68 -12.78 -20.63
C ALA A 521 19.31 -14.03 -20.00
N VAL A 522 18.54 -14.75 -19.19
CA VAL A 522 18.94 -16.03 -18.60
C VAL A 522 18.47 -17.15 -19.51
N THR A 523 19.41 -17.97 -19.98
CA THR A 523 19.13 -19.14 -20.81
C THR A 523 19.77 -20.37 -20.16
N GLY A 524 19.17 -21.55 -20.37
CA GLY A 524 19.73 -22.81 -19.87
C GLY A 524 18.89 -23.57 -18.84
N PHE A 525 17.81 -22.99 -18.33
CA PHE A 525 16.83 -23.70 -17.51
C PHE A 525 15.60 -24.12 -18.34
N ALA A 526 15.20 -25.37 -18.22
CA ALA A 526 13.96 -25.93 -18.74
C ALA A 526 13.00 -26.26 -17.58
N PHE A 527 11.69 -26.25 -17.80
CA PHE A 527 10.73 -26.63 -16.74
C PHE A 527 10.89 -28.07 -16.25
N ALA A 528 11.63 -28.91 -16.98
CA ALA A 528 12.06 -30.23 -16.51
C ALA A 528 13.04 -30.16 -15.32
N ASP A 529 13.74 -29.03 -15.15
CA ASP A 529 14.67 -28.76 -14.05
C ASP A 529 13.96 -28.15 -12.81
N ALA A 530 12.64 -27.91 -12.89
CA ALA A 530 11.88 -27.32 -11.79
C ALA A 530 11.78 -28.29 -10.60
N PRO A 531 11.57 -27.78 -9.37
CA PRO A 531 11.29 -28.62 -8.22
C PRO A 531 10.11 -29.57 -8.47
N ALA A 532 10.11 -30.72 -7.80
CA ALA A 532 9.01 -31.67 -7.90
C ALA A 532 7.66 -30.98 -7.58
N LEU A 533 6.67 -31.20 -8.44
CA LEU A 533 5.39 -30.50 -8.38
C LEU A 533 4.62 -30.80 -7.08
N GLU A 534 4.49 -32.07 -6.73
CA GLU A 534 3.61 -32.51 -5.63
C GLU A 534 3.99 -31.93 -4.26
N PRO A 535 5.27 -31.94 -3.82
CA PRO A 535 5.67 -31.28 -2.57
C PRO A 535 5.34 -29.80 -2.54
N VAL A 536 5.55 -29.07 -3.65
CA VAL A 536 5.26 -27.63 -3.73
C VAL A 536 3.76 -27.35 -3.71
N LEU A 537 2.95 -28.18 -4.35
CA LEU A 537 1.49 -28.06 -4.27
C LEU A 537 1.00 -28.38 -2.86
N ALA A 538 1.54 -29.41 -2.20
CA ALA A 538 1.22 -29.72 -0.81
C ALA A 538 1.55 -28.54 0.11
N GLU A 539 2.78 -28.01 0.04
CA GLU A 539 3.19 -26.86 0.84
C GLU A 539 2.30 -25.64 0.59
N PHE A 540 1.98 -25.33 -0.68
CA PHE A 540 1.13 -24.19 -1.02
C PHE A 540 -0.31 -24.38 -0.55
N TYR A 541 -0.97 -25.48 -0.88
CA TYR A 541 -2.39 -25.64 -0.57
C TYR A 541 -2.66 -26.03 0.88
N ASP A 542 -1.80 -26.87 1.47
CA ASP A 542 -1.99 -27.36 2.84
C ASP A 542 -1.49 -26.32 3.87
N GLY A 543 -0.59 -25.41 3.45
CA GLY A 543 -0.13 -24.28 4.25
C GLY A 543 -1.10 -23.09 4.31
N ILE A 544 -2.05 -22.96 3.37
CA ILE A 544 -3.02 -21.85 3.38
C ILE A 544 -4.18 -22.18 4.32
N LYS A 545 -4.21 -21.51 5.48
CA LYS A 545 -5.38 -21.49 6.36
C LYS A 545 -6.48 -20.58 5.78
N ARG A 546 -7.34 -21.10 4.90
CA ARG A 546 -8.56 -20.39 4.48
C ARG A 546 -9.65 -20.56 5.54
N PRO A 547 -10.34 -19.49 5.98
CA PRO A 547 -11.56 -19.64 6.75
C PRO A 547 -12.57 -20.50 5.96
N PRO A 548 -13.27 -21.44 6.60
CA PRO A 548 -14.28 -22.23 5.92
C PRO A 548 -15.43 -21.32 5.48
N LEU A 549 -15.80 -21.40 4.20
CA LEU A 549 -17.04 -20.79 3.72
C LEU A 549 -18.22 -21.71 4.08
N PRO A 550 -19.38 -21.15 4.48
CA PRO A 550 -20.60 -21.93 4.62
C PRO A 550 -20.95 -22.65 3.32
N VAL A 551 -21.41 -23.91 3.42
CA VAL A 551 -21.90 -24.65 2.24
C VAL A 551 -23.23 -24.03 1.81
N PRO A 552 -23.33 -23.47 0.58
CA PRO A 552 -24.56 -22.84 0.14
C PRO A 552 -25.63 -23.90 -0.19
N ALA A 553 -26.90 -23.55 0.03
CA ALA A 553 -28.04 -24.38 -0.36
C ALA A 553 -28.27 -24.38 -1.89
N VAL A 554 -27.71 -23.38 -2.59
CA VAL A 554 -27.82 -23.20 -4.04
C VAL A 554 -26.46 -23.37 -4.70
N THR A 555 -26.42 -24.14 -5.77
CA THR A 555 -25.26 -24.23 -6.67
C THR A 555 -25.53 -23.37 -7.92
N PRO A 556 -24.75 -22.29 -8.15
CA PRO A 556 -24.96 -21.38 -9.27
C PRO A 556 -24.58 -22.03 -10.61
N GLY A 557 -25.04 -21.45 -11.72
CA GLY A 557 -24.85 -22.01 -13.07
C GLY A 557 -23.39 -22.27 -13.44
N VAL A 558 -22.43 -21.45 -12.98
CA VAL A 558 -20.99 -21.68 -13.26
C VAL A 558 -20.47 -22.99 -12.68
N ASN A 559 -20.91 -23.36 -11.48
CA ASN A 559 -20.52 -24.62 -10.86
C ASN A 559 -21.16 -25.79 -11.63
N VAL A 560 -22.46 -25.70 -11.94
CA VAL A 560 -23.18 -26.73 -12.71
C VAL A 560 -22.60 -26.91 -14.13
N LEU A 561 -22.13 -25.83 -14.75
CA LEU A 561 -21.45 -25.88 -16.04
C LEU A 561 -20.17 -26.71 -15.95
N VAL A 562 -19.29 -26.37 -15.01
CA VAL A 562 -17.98 -27.02 -14.89
C VAL A 562 -18.10 -28.47 -14.40
N ASP A 563 -19.00 -28.73 -13.46
CA ASP A 563 -19.12 -30.03 -12.81
C ASP A 563 -19.94 -31.03 -13.66
N ASP A 564 -20.99 -30.56 -14.37
CA ASP A 564 -21.95 -31.46 -15.03
C ASP A 564 -22.08 -31.25 -16.56
N ASN A 565 -21.69 -30.10 -17.11
CA ASN A 565 -21.99 -29.72 -18.51
C ASN A 565 -20.78 -29.17 -19.29
N LEU A 566 -19.57 -29.59 -18.91
CA LEU A 566 -18.33 -29.03 -19.47
C LEU A 566 -18.20 -29.26 -20.99
N ASP A 567 -18.82 -30.31 -21.51
CA ASP A 567 -18.82 -30.66 -22.94
C ASP A 567 -19.47 -29.59 -23.84
N LEU A 568 -20.30 -28.71 -23.29
CA LEU A 568 -20.87 -27.58 -24.04
C LEU A 568 -19.82 -26.55 -24.49
N ILE A 569 -18.70 -26.47 -23.78
CA ILE A 569 -17.63 -25.48 -24.03
C ILE A 569 -16.25 -26.09 -24.22
N ARG A 570 -16.09 -27.40 -23.99
CA ARG A 570 -14.80 -28.08 -24.10
C ARG A 570 -14.24 -27.96 -25.51
N GLY A 571 -12.99 -27.51 -25.62
CA GLY A 571 -12.28 -27.32 -26.89
C GLY A 571 -12.78 -26.15 -27.74
N ARG A 572 -13.81 -25.41 -27.29
CA ARG A 572 -14.35 -24.23 -27.98
C ARG A 572 -13.67 -22.95 -27.50
N ARG A 573 -13.57 -21.95 -28.37
CA ARG A 573 -13.18 -20.58 -28.03
C ARG A 573 -14.33 -19.90 -27.29
N VAL A 574 -14.17 -19.67 -25.99
CA VAL A 574 -15.23 -19.15 -25.12
C VAL A 574 -15.11 -17.63 -24.96
N GLY A 575 -16.21 -16.92 -25.23
CA GLY A 575 -16.43 -15.54 -24.80
C GLY A 575 -17.22 -15.50 -23.50
N LEU A 576 -16.92 -14.56 -22.61
CA LEU A 576 -17.60 -14.43 -21.32
C LEU A 576 -18.04 -13.00 -21.05
N ILE A 577 -19.35 -12.78 -20.92
CA ILE A 577 -19.95 -11.56 -20.38
C ILE A 577 -20.03 -11.70 -18.87
N THR A 578 -19.30 -10.87 -18.13
CA THR A 578 -19.21 -11.01 -16.67
C THR A 578 -18.81 -9.73 -15.95
N ASN A 579 -18.83 -9.79 -14.61
CA ASN A 579 -18.37 -8.74 -13.70
C ASN A 579 -17.95 -9.37 -12.34
N PRO A 580 -17.53 -8.58 -11.33
CA PRO A 580 -17.09 -9.11 -10.05
C PRO A 580 -18.11 -9.98 -9.30
N SER A 581 -19.41 -9.77 -9.51
CA SER A 581 -20.45 -10.54 -8.82
C SER A 581 -20.51 -12.02 -9.24
N ALA A 582 -19.88 -12.34 -10.37
CA ALA A 582 -19.85 -13.68 -10.92
C ALA A 582 -18.75 -14.51 -10.26
N VAL A 583 -19.10 -15.11 -9.12
CA VAL A 583 -18.24 -16.05 -8.40
C VAL A 583 -18.91 -17.41 -8.26
N GLY A 584 -18.09 -18.46 -8.13
CA GLY A 584 -18.54 -19.79 -7.73
C GLY A 584 -18.70 -19.92 -6.21
N THR A 585 -19.11 -21.10 -5.75
CA THR A 585 -19.26 -21.41 -4.31
C THR A 585 -17.98 -21.30 -3.49
N ASP A 586 -16.82 -21.32 -4.14
CA ASP A 586 -15.49 -21.17 -3.53
C ASP A 586 -14.92 -19.73 -3.64
N MET A 587 -15.78 -18.76 -3.99
CA MET A 587 -15.45 -17.33 -4.16
C MET A 587 -14.46 -17.00 -5.28
N ARG A 588 -14.10 -17.97 -6.11
CA ARG A 588 -13.32 -17.68 -7.33
C ARG A 588 -14.23 -17.05 -8.38
N SER A 589 -13.72 -16.02 -9.08
CA SER A 589 -14.41 -15.42 -10.22
C SER A 589 -14.63 -16.46 -11.32
N THR A 590 -15.75 -16.36 -12.02
CA THR A 590 -16.03 -17.16 -13.22
C THR A 590 -14.93 -17.04 -14.27
N ILE A 591 -14.27 -15.88 -14.37
CA ILE A 591 -13.09 -15.67 -15.21
C ILE A 591 -12.00 -16.69 -14.85
N ASP A 592 -11.64 -16.74 -13.57
CA ASP A 592 -10.55 -17.59 -13.09
C ASP A 592 -10.95 -19.07 -13.04
N ILE A 593 -12.22 -19.39 -12.76
CA ILE A 593 -12.75 -20.75 -12.85
C ILE A 593 -12.59 -21.26 -14.28
N LEU A 594 -13.06 -20.53 -15.28
CA LEU A 594 -12.99 -20.96 -16.68
C LEU A 594 -11.56 -20.96 -17.21
N ALA A 595 -10.76 -19.92 -16.94
CA ALA A 595 -9.37 -19.83 -17.39
C ALA A 595 -8.45 -20.92 -16.80
N THR A 596 -8.83 -21.53 -15.67
CA THR A 596 -8.06 -22.58 -15.00
C THR A 596 -8.72 -23.97 -15.06
N THR A 597 -9.85 -24.10 -15.76
CA THR A 597 -10.52 -25.39 -15.96
C THR A 597 -9.92 -26.11 -17.16
N PRO A 598 -9.40 -27.35 -16.99
CA PRO A 598 -8.83 -28.10 -18.10
C PRO A 598 -9.81 -28.30 -19.27
N GLY A 599 -9.33 -28.05 -20.49
CA GLY A 599 -10.11 -28.20 -21.72
C GLY A 599 -11.01 -27.02 -22.07
N VAL A 600 -11.02 -25.94 -21.27
CA VAL A 600 -11.72 -24.69 -21.59
C VAL A 600 -10.73 -23.69 -22.19
N ASN A 601 -11.09 -23.09 -23.32
CA ASN A 601 -10.28 -22.06 -23.98
C ASN A 601 -11.01 -20.71 -23.89
N LEU A 602 -10.85 -19.99 -22.77
CA LEU A 602 -11.41 -18.65 -22.58
C LEU A 602 -10.55 -17.62 -23.31
N VAL A 603 -11.11 -16.96 -24.33
CA VAL A 603 -10.34 -16.09 -25.24
C VAL A 603 -10.80 -14.64 -25.29
N ALA A 604 -11.99 -14.32 -24.79
CA ALA A 604 -12.51 -12.95 -24.77
C ALA A 604 -13.38 -12.69 -23.54
N LEU A 605 -13.20 -11.52 -22.92
CA LEU A 605 -14.02 -11.03 -21.81
C LEU A 605 -14.84 -9.82 -22.26
N PHE A 606 -16.08 -9.74 -21.81
CA PHE A 606 -17.00 -8.67 -22.13
C PHE A 606 -17.55 -8.05 -20.84
N GLY A 607 -17.25 -6.78 -20.59
CA GLY A 607 -17.70 -6.05 -19.42
C GLY A 607 -18.96 -5.24 -19.72
N ALA A 608 -20.02 -5.46 -18.94
CA ALA A 608 -21.18 -4.57 -18.90
C ALA A 608 -20.85 -3.26 -18.15
N GLU A 609 -21.87 -2.58 -17.64
CA GLU A 609 -21.68 -1.44 -16.73
C GLU A 609 -20.75 -1.82 -15.56
N HIS A 610 -19.78 -0.95 -15.23
CA HIS A 610 -18.72 -1.17 -14.23
C HIS A 610 -17.59 -2.15 -14.60
N GLY A 611 -17.61 -2.76 -15.78
CA GLY A 611 -16.51 -3.58 -16.31
C GLY A 611 -16.33 -4.94 -15.62
N VAL A 612 -15.36 -5.73 -16.11
CA VAL A 612 -15.19 -7.15 -15.73
C VAL A 612 -14.58 -7.38 -14.34
N ARG A 613 -13.70 -6.48 -13.88
CA ARG A 613 -13.05 -6.55 -12.55
C ARG A 613 -13.52 -5.46 -11.57
N GLY A 614 -14.50 -4.64 -11.93
CA GLY A 614 -15.06 -3.60 -11.05
C GLY A 614 -14.11 -2.45 -10.70
N ALA A 615 -12.96 -2.35 -11.37
CA ALA A 615 -11.92 -1.36 -11.08
C ALA A 615 -12.26 0.05 -11.58
N GLN A 616 -13.30 0.21 -12.41
CA GLN A 616 -13.65 1.49 -13.04
C GLN A 616 -15.17 1.68 -13.13
N HIS A 617 -15.63 2.91 -12.94
CA HIS A 617 -17.04 3.29 -13.13
C HIS A 617 -17.27 3.58 -14.63
N GLY A 618 -17.62 2.56 -15.41
CA GLY A 618 -17.97 2.70 -16.82
C GLY A 618 -16.92 2.16 -17.81
N ARG A 619 -16.81 2.84 -18.96
CA ARG A 619 -16.03 2.49 -20.17
C ARG A 619 -14.60 2.05 -19.85
N ILE A 620 -14.14 0.98 -20.52
CA ILE A 620 -12.72 0.59 -20.56
C ILE A 620 -12.03 1.52 -21.57
N PHE A 621 -10.86 2.09 -21.20
CA PHE A 621 -10.20 3.12 -22.02
C PHE A 621 -9.91 2.62 -23.44
N ASP A 622 -9.46 1.36 -23.61
CA ASP A 622 -9.23 0.73 -24.92
C ASP A 622 -9.84 -0.69 -25.00
N ASN A 623 -10.69 -0.93 -26.01
CA ASN A 623 -11.21 -2.27 -26.31
C ASN A 623 -10.07 -3.19 -26.79
N GLY A 624 -9.96 -4.38 -26.20
CA GLY A 624 -8.86 -5.32 -26.46
C GLY A 624 -7.70 -5.19 -25.47
N GLU A 625 -7.78 -4.29 -24.49
CA GLU A 625 -6.87 -4.29 -23.34
C GLU A 625 -6.88 -5.65 -22.63
N LYS A 626 -5.72 -6.12 -22.17
CA LYS A 626 -5.58 -7.43 -21.54
C LYS A 626 -5.92 -7.37 -20.06
N ASP A 627 -6.77 -8.28 -19.58
CA ASP A 627 -6.99 -8.50 -18.16
C ASP A 627 -5.64 -8.74 -17.48
N PRO A 628 -5.26 -7.96 -16.44
CA PRO A 628 -3.92 -7.98 -15.89
C PRO A 628 -3.56 -9.33 -15.22
N VAL A 629 -4.56 -10.16 -14.93
CA VAL A 629 -4.40 -11.44 -14.24
C VAL A 629 -4.32 -12.62 -15.24
N THR A 630 -5.15 -12.61 -16.28
CA THR A 630 -5.24 -13.72 -17.25
C THR A 630 -4.56 -13.42 -18.59
N GLY A 631 -4.36 -12.15 -18.94
CA GLY A 631 -3.88 -11.72 -20.25
C GLY A 631 -4.93 -11.77 -21.36
N ILE A 632 -6.18 -12.10 -21.03
CA ILE A 632 -7.29 -12.26 -21.98
C ILE A 632 -7.83 -10.86 -22.37
N PRO A 633 -8.08 -10.59 -23.66
CA PRO A 633 -8.61 -9.30 -24.09
C PRO A 633 -10.01 -9.01 -23.52
N VAL A 634 -10.24 -7.75 -23.16
CA VAL A 634 -11.48 -7.25 -22.56
C VAL A 634 -12.15 -6.23 -23.50
N TYR A 635 -13.46 -6.40 -23.70
CA TYR A 635 -14.30 -5.52 -24.52
C TYR A 635 -15.42 -4.90 -23.69
N SER A 636 -15.73 -3.63 -23.92
CA SER A 636 -16.81 -2.94 -23.20
C SER A 636 -18.14 -3.02 -23.95
N LEU A 637 -19.19 -3.43 -23.24
CA LEU A 637 -20.60 -3.44 -23.68
C LEU A 637 -21.39 -2.28 -23.06
N TYR A 638 -20.72 -1.18 -22.72
CA TYR A 638 -21.30 0.00 -22.09
C TYR A 638 -20.68 1.28 -22.66
N GLY A 639 -21.51 2.28 -22.99
CA GLY A 639 -21.08 3.50 -23.66
C GLY A 639 -21.32 3.45 -25.17
N ASP A 640 -20.25 3.39 -25.97
CA ASP A 640 -20.31 3.49 -27.45
C ASP A 640 -21.08 2.33 -28.11
N SER A 641 -21.18 1.17 -27.44
CA SER A 641 -21.98 0.03 -27.90
C SER A 641 -22.49 -0.79 -26.73
N TRP A 642 -23.74 -1.24 -26.81
CA TRP A 642 -24.38 -2.16 -25.86
C TRP A 642 -24.37 -3.62 -26.33
N ALA A 643 -24.03 -3.85 -27.60
CA ALA A 643 -23.89 -5.16 -28.22
C ALA A 643 -22.42 -5.44 -28.56
N PRO A 644 -21.97 -6.71 -28.53
CA PRO A 644 -20.67 -7.07 -29.04
C PRO A 644 -20.60 -6.78 -30.54
N LYS A 645 -19.49 -6.20 -30.99
CA LYS A 645 -19.24 -5.97 -32.42
C LYS A 645 -18.93 -7.29 -33.11
N ARG A 646 -19.24 -7.35 -34.41
CA ARG A 646 -18.98 -8.53 -35.25
C ARG A 646 -17.51 -8.95 -35.20
N GLU A 647 -16.57 -8.00 -35.29
CA GLU A 647 -15.13 -8.30 -35.23
C GLU A 647 -14.67 -8.95 -33.91
N TRP A 648 -15.42 -8.76 -32.81
CA TRP A 648 -15.12 -9.39 -31.52
C TRP A 648 -15.67 -10.82 -31.47
N LEU A 649 -16.81 -11.03 -32.12
CA LEU A 649 -17.48 -12.32 -32.22
C LEU A 649 -16.69 -13.32 -33.07
N ASP A 650 -15.91 -12.87 -34.05
CA ASP A 650 -15.02 -13.73 -34.86
C ASP A 650 -14.01 -14.53 -34.02
N SER A 651 -13.70 -14.04 -32.81
CA SER A 651 -12.74 -14.66 -31.90
C SER A 651 -13.32 -15.82 -31.08
N ILE A 652 -14.64 -16.02 -31.05
CA ILE A 652 -15.31 -16.99 -30.17
C ILE A 652 -16.19 -17.98 -30.96
N ASP A 653 -16.44 -19.14 -30.37
CA ASP A 653 -17.35 -20.17 -30.89
C ASP A 653 -18.61 -20.32 -30.01
N VAL A 654 -18.60 -19.74 -28.80
CA VAL A 654 -19.71 -19.77 -27.84
C VAL A 654 -19.60 -18.57 -26.90
N MET A 655 -20.73 -17.93 -26.61
CA MET A 655 -20.82 -16.82 -25.66
C MET A 655 -21.48 -17.28 -24.36
N LEU A 656 -20.81 -17.04 -23.23
CA LEU A 656 -21.37 -17.24 -21.89
C LEU A 656 -21.83 -15.91 -21.30
N PHE A 657 -22.94 -15.92 -20.56
CA PHE A 657 -23.36 -14.82 -19.71
C PHE A 657 -23.41 -15.28 -18.25
N ASP A 658 -22.64 -14.61 -17.38
CA ASP A 658 -22.64 -14.86 -15.95
C ASP A 658 -22.47 -13.57 -15.15
N ILE A 659 -23.59 -13.03 -14.65
CA ILE A 659 -23.66 -11.82 -13.83
C ILE A 659 -24.82 -11.96 -12.82
N GLN A 660 -24.58 -11.59 -11.56
CA GLN A 660 -25.64 -11.51 -10.54
C GLN A 660 -26.56 -10.31 -10.81
N GLY A 661 -27.86 -10.58 -10.94
CA GLY A 661 -28.89 -9.55 -11.05
C GLY A 661 -29.42 -9.07 -9.70
N VAL A 662 -30.23 -8.01 -9.70
CA VAL A 662 -30.89 -7.47 -8.48
C VAL A 662 -32.42 -7.62 -8.50
N GLY A 663 -32.99 -8.26 -9.54
CA GLY A 663 -34.43 -8.51 -9.64
C GLY A 663 -35.28 -7.28 -9.98
N SER A 664 -34.66 -6.22 -10.50
CA SER A 664 -35.34 -4.96 -10.84
C SER A 664 -35.26 -4.61 -12.33
N ALA A 665 -36.32 -3.99 -12.84
CA ALA A 665 -36.37 -3.43 -14.20
C ALA A 665 -35.29 -2.38 -14.47
N TRP A 666 -34.90 -1.58 -13.48
CA TRP A 666 -33.94 -0.48 -13.63
C TRP A 666 -32.50 -0.92 -13.86
N TYR A 667 -32.17 -2.18 -13.53
CA TYR A 667 -30.78 -2.62 -13.52
C TYR A 667 -30.30 -3.16 -14.88
N THR A 668 -29.21 -2.64 -15.42
CA THR A 668 -28.93 -2.68 -16.88
C THR A 668 -28.35 -3.99 -17.41
N PHE A 669 -27.73 -4.83 -16.59
CA PHE A 669 -26.96 -6.01 -17.05
C PHE A 669 -27.74 -6.99 -17.94
N LYS A 670 -29.02 -7.21 -17.62
CA LYS A 670 -29.92 -8.07 -18.40
C LYS A 670 -30.18 -7.53 -19.82
N PHE A 671 -30.03 -6.23 -20.03
CA PHE A 671 -30.16 -5.63 -21.36
C PHE A 671 -28.89 -5.80 -22.19
N SER A 672 -27.70 -5.73 -21.55
CA SER A 672 -26.44 -6.15 -22.20
C SER A 672 -26.50 -7.62 -22.62
N MET A 673 -27.05 -8.51 -21.78
CA MET A 673 -27.31 -9.92 -22.13
C MET A 673 -28.18 -10.02 -23.39
N SER A 674 -29.33 -9.34 -23.38
CA SER A 674 -30.26 -9.31 -24.51
C SER A 674 -29.61 -8.79 -25.80
N HIS A 675 -28.74 -7.77 -25.72
CA HIS A 675 -28.02 -7.23 -26.89
C HIS A 675 -26.99 -8.20 -27.44
N ALA A 676 -26.28 -8.89 -26.54
CA ALA A 676 -25.35 -9.92 -26.94
C ALA A 676 -26.05 -11.15 -27.52
N MET A 677 -27.21 -11.55 -26.98
CA MET A 677 -28.01 -12.66 -27.53
C MET A 677 -28.42 -12.40 -28.97
N GLU A 678 -29.00 -11.22 -29.25
CA GLU A 678 -29.40 -10.85 -30.60
C GLU A 678 -28.20 -10.77 -31.57
N ALA A 679 -27.07 -10.24 -31.12
CA ALA A 679 -25.84 -10.19 -31.91
C ALA A 679 -25.29 -11.59 -32.21
N CYS A 680 -25.29 -12.49 -31.22
CA CYS A 680 -24.85 -13.87 -31.40
C CYS A 680 -25.78 -14.66 -32.34
N ALA A 681 -27.09 -14.45 -32.25
CA ALA A 681 -28.06 -15.05 -33.16
C ALA A 681 -27.79 -14.69 -34.63
N LYS A 682 -27.46 -13.43 -34.91
CA LYS A 682 -27.13 -12.94 -36.27
C LYS A 682 -25.88 -13.59 -36.84
N GLU A 683 -24.91 -13.95 -36.01
CA GLU A 683 -23.66 -14.58 -36.42
C GLU A 683 -23.66 -16.11 -36.22
N GLY A 684 -24.77 -16.71 -35.78
CA GLY A 684 -24.88 -18.15 -35.54
C GLY A 684 -24.03 -18.67 -34.37
N ILE A 685 -23.73 -17.82 -33.38
CA ILE A 685 -22.95 -18.18 -32.20
C ILE A 685 -23.88 -18.67 -31.08
N PRO A 686 -23.70 -19.89 -30.55
CA PRO A 686 -24.44 -20.37 -29.39
C PRO A 686 -24.27 -19.46 -28.17
N PHE A 687 -25.37 -19.22 -27.45
CA PHE A 687 -25.40 -18.35 -26.28
C PHE A 687 -25.82 -19.16 -25.05
N ILE A 688 -25.02 -19.14 -23.99
CA ILE A 688 -25.26 -19.90 -22.78
C ILE A 688 -25.40 -18.96 -21.57
N VAL A 689 -26.52 -19.03 -20.88
CA VAL A 689 -26.74 -18.29 -19.62
C VAL A 689 -26.39 -19.18 -18.44
N LEU A 690 -25.42 -18.76 -17.63
CA LEU A 690 -25.08 -19.39 -16.35
C LEU A 690 -26.00 -18.79 -15.30
N ASP A 691 -27.11 -19.48 -15.02
CA ASP A 691 -28.18 -18.82 -14.28
C ASP A 691 -27.83 -18.59 -12.80
N ARG A 692 -28.42 -17.53 -12.24
CA ARG A 692 -28.19 -17.07 -10.86
C ARG A 692 -29.50 -16.72 -10.16
N PRO A 693 -29.53 -16.77 -8.80
CA PRO A 693 -30.74 -16.46 -8.05
C PRO A 693 -31.21 -15.04 -8.34
N ASN A 694 -32.52 -14.85 -8.47
CA ASN A 694 -33.08 -13.53 -8.23
C ASN A 694 -33.04 -13.27 -6.71
N PRO A 695 -32.31 -12.25 -6.21
CA PRO A 695 -32.13 -12.05 -4.77
C PRO A 695 -33.44 -11.72 -4.05
N LEU A 696 -34.46 -11.29 -4.79
CA LEU A 696 -35.80 -10.96 -4.31
C LEU A 696 -36.77 -12.14 -4.35
N GLY A 697 -36.27 -13.34 -4.67
CA GLY A 697 -37.09 -14.51 -4.98
C GLY A 697 -37.84 -14.39 -6.30
N GLY A 698 -38.61 -15.41 -6.63
CA GLY A 698 -39.38 -15.51 -7.88
C GLY A 698 -40.89 -15.29 -7.72
N ARG A 699 -41.42 -15.26 -6.49
CA ARG A 699 -42.88 -15.24 -6.27
C ARG A 699 -43.51 -13.88 -6.51
N VAL A 700 -42.87 -12.83 -6.04
CA VAL A 700 -43.46 -11.48 -5.99
C VAL A 700 -43.09 -10.70 -7.24
N VAL A 701 -44.12 -10.09 -7.86
CA VAL A 701 -44.02 -9.11 -8.94
C VAL A 701 -44.67 -7.82 -8.44
N GLU A 702 -44.03 -6.67 -8.66
CA GLU A 702 -44.53 -5.38 -8.17
C GLU A 702 -44.26 -4.23 -9.14
N GLY A 703 -45.15 -3.25 -9.06
CA GLY A 703 -45.06 -1.98 -9.76
C GLY A 703 -45.57 -2.05 -11.18
N PRO A 704 -45.76 -0.87 -11.81
CA PRO A 704 -46.17 -0.81 -13.20
C PRO A 704 -45.04 -1.33 -14.09
N MET A 705 -45.37 -1.63 -15.34
CA MET A 705 -44.38 -1.72 -16.40
C MET A 705 -43.63 -0.39 -16.48
N HIS A 706 -42.30 -0.43 -16.50
CA HIS A 706 -41.55 0.80 -16.76
C HIS A 706 -41.86 1.32 -18.19
N ASP A 707 -41.83 2.64 -18.34
CA ASP A 707 -42.26 3.36 -19.55
C ASP A 707 -41.09 3.94 -20.37
N THR A 708 -39.85 3.58 -20.04
CA THR A 708 -38.65 4.15 -20.63
C THR A 708 -37.87 3.09 -21.40
N ILE A 709 -38.10 3.00 -22.71
CA ILE A 709 -37.54 1.90 -23.53
C ILE A 709 -36.11 2.18 -24.03
N SER A 710 -35.56 3.38 -23.84
CA SER A 710 -34.23 3.75 -24.39
C SER A 710 -33.09 2.84 -23.92
N ILE A 711 -32.64 2.99 -22.67
CA ILE A 711 -31.55 2.20 -22.10
C ILE A 711 -32.02 0.87 -21.51
N TYR A 712 -33.33 0.74 -21.25
CA TYR A 712 -33.89 -0.42 -20.57
C TYR A 712 -34.52 -1.45 -21.50
N ARG A 713 -34.41 -1.29 -22.83
CA ARG A 713 -34.77 -2.19 -23.95
C ARG A 713 -36.14 -2.90 -23.91
N HIS A 714 -36.47 -3.59 -22.83
CA HIS A 714 -37.64 -4.44 -22.62
C HIS A 714 -38.50 -3.91 -21.49
N ARG A 715 -39.81 -3.80 -21.71
CA ARG A 715 -40.77 -3.45 -20.66
C ARG A 715 -40.88 -4.58 -19.64
N LEU A 716 -40.66 -4.24 -18.37
CA LEU A 716 -40.76 -5.15 -17.24
C LEU A 716 -41.43 -4.44 -16.06
N PRO A 717 -42.15 -5.15 -15.19
CA PRO A 717 -42.53 -4.61 -13.89
C PRO A 717 -41.29 -4.24 -13.07
N LEU A 718 -41.40 -3.19 -12.24
CA LEU A 718 -40.26 -2.67 -11.48
C LEU A 718 -39.53 -3.75 -10.66
N ARG A 719 -40.30 -4.69 -10.08
CA ARG A 719 -39.83 -5.98 -9.56
C ARG A 719 -40.46 -7.09 -10.42
N HIS A 720 -39.66 -7.77 -11.23
CA HIS A 720 -40.14 -8.75 -12.22
C HIS A 720 -40.15 -10.20 -11.70
N GLY A 721 -39.36 -10.51 -10.67
CA GLY A 721 -39.34 -11.84 -10.04
C GLY A 721 -38.93 -12.99 -10.98
N MET A 722 -38.03 -12.74 -11.93
CA MET A 722 -37.48 -13.76 -12.84
C MET A 722 -35.96 -13.83 -12.73
N THR A 723 -35.35 -14.98 -13.01
CA THR A 723 -33.89 -15.09 -13.15
C THR A 723 -33.43 -14.55 -14.51
N HIS A 724 -32.11 -14.40 -14.71
CA HIS A 724 -31.59 -14.02 -16.03
C HIS A 724 -31.84 -15.11 -17.07
N GLY A 725 -31.76 -16.39 -16.69
CA GLY A 725 -32.11 -17.51 -17.55
C GLY A 725 -33.57 -17.47 -18.02
N GLU A 726 -34.50 -17.25 -17.10
CA GLU A 726 -35.94 -17.14 -17.43
C GLU A 726 -36.22 -15.94 -18.36
N LEU A 727 -35.58 -14.79 -18.13
CA LEU A 727 -35.71 -13.61 -19.00
C LEU A 727 -35.09 -13.82 -20.38
N ALA A 728 -33.94 -14.49 -20.46
CA ALA A 728 -33.30 -14.83 -21.73
C ALA A 728 -34.21 -15.71 -22.58
N THR A 729 -34.81 -16.75 -21.99
CA THR A 729 -35.77 -17.62 -22.68
C THR A 729 -36.98 -16.84 -23.17
N MET A 730 -37.59 -16.03 -22.29
CA MET A 730 -38.74 -15.19 -22.64
C MET A 730 -38.45 -14.29 -23.83
N TRP A 731 -37.36 -13.53 -23.81
CA TRP A 731 -37.04 -12.60 -24.89
C TRP A 731 -36.59 -13.30 -26.17
N ASN A 732 -35.92 -14.45 -26.09
CA ASN A 732 -35.54 -15.18 -27.28
C ASN A 732 -36.77 -15.63 -28.08
N GLU A 733 -37.84 -16.04 -27.39
CA GLU A 733 -39.10 -16.49 -28.00
C GLU A 733 -40.02 -15.32 -28.39
N ASP A 734 -40.33 -14.41 -27.47
CA ASP A 734 -41.32 -13.35 -27.68
C ASP A 734 -40.81 -12.24 -28.63
N GLU A 735 -39.52 -11.91 -28.59
CA GLU A 735 -38.92 -10.87 -29.44
C GLU A 735 -38.31 -11.46 -30.74
N GLY A 736 -38.31 -12.78 -30.89
CA GLY A 736 -37.90 -13.47 -32.11
C GLY A 736 -36.42 -13.34 -32.45
N TYR A 737 -35.52 -13.37 -31.46
CA TYR A 737 -34.07 -13.26 -31.72
C TYR A 737 -33.51 -14.44 -32.50
N GLY A 738 -34.04 -15.64 -32.28
CA GLY A 738 -33.54 -16.86 -32.92
C GLY A 738 -32.15 -17.31 -32.45
N ALA A 739 -31.75 -16.96 -31.21
CA ALA A 739 -30.48 -17.42 -30.66
C ALA A 739 -30.55 -18.93 -30.33
N ASP A 740 -29.45 -19.65 -30.60
CA ASP A 740 -29.20 -20.99 -30.04
C ASP A 740 -28.89 -20.85 -28.54
N LEU A 741 -29.96 -20.73 -27.75
CA LEU A 741 -29.91 -20.42 -26.33
C LEU A 741 -29.89 -21.69 -25.49
N THR A 742 -28.89 -21.83 -24.63
CA THR A 742 -28.87 -22.82 -23.54
C THR A 742 -28.87 -22.11 -22.19
N VAL A 743 -29.73 -22.54 -21.26
CA VAL A 743 -29.69 -22.05 -19.86
C VAL A 743 -29.17 -23.15 -18.94
N ILE A 744 -28.03 -22.89 -18.30
CA ILE A 744 -27.50 -23.76 -17.25
C ILE A 744 -28.23 -23.45 -15.96
N LYS A 745 -29.24 -24.28 -15.66
CA LYS A 745 -30.08 -24.13 -14.47
C LYS A 745 -29.27 -24.33 -13.19
N MET A 746 -29.56 -23.50 -12.19
CA MET A 746 -29.05 -23.70 -10.84
C MET A 746 -29.58 -25.00 -10.23
N LYS A 747 -28.84 -25.58 -9.29
CA LYS A 747 -29.34 -26.63 -8.39
C LYS A 747 -29.73 -26.03 -7.05
N GLY A 748 -30.87 -26.46 -6.49
CA GLY A 748 -31.32 -26.10 -5.14
C GLY A 748 -32.16 -24.83 -5.02
N TRP A 749 -32.06 -23.86 -5.95
CA TRP A 749 -32.86 -22.64 -5.88
C TRP A 749 -34.35 -22.91 -6.10
N ARG A 750 -35.18 -22.26 -5.28
CA ARG A 750 -36.64 -22.28 -5.36
C ARG A 750 -37.15 -20.86 -5.42
N ARG A 751 -38.30 -20.63 -6.08
CA ARG A 751 -38.86 -19.28 -6.22
C ARG A 751 -39.22 -18.62 -4.89
N SER A 752 -39.38 -19.40 -3.82
CA SER A 752 -39.61 -18.90 -2.46
C SER A 752 -38.37 -18.29 -1.82
N MET A 753 -37.16 -18.68 -2.24
CA MET A 753 -35.92 -18.29 -1.59
C MET A 753 -35.56 -16.84 -1.91
N MET A 754 -35.38 -16.04 -0.86
CA MET A 754 -34.64 -14.79 -0.91
C MET A 754 -33.13 -15.06 -0.81
N TRP A 755 -32.30 -14.03 -1.04
CA TRP A 755 -30.85 -14.16 -1.06
C TRP A 755 -30.27 -14.84 0.19
N ASN A 756 -30.72 -14.41 1.39
CA ASN A 756 -30.25 -14.93 2.67
C ASN A 756 -30.53 -16.43 2.88
N GLU A 757 -31.49 -17.01 2.15
CA GLU A 757 -31.82 -18.43 2.22
C GLU A 757 -30.98 -19.29 1.25
N THR A 758 -30.26 -18.65 0.31
CA THR A 758 -29.44 -19.38 -0.68
C THR A 758 -28.12 -19.90 -0.09
N GLY A 759 -27.64 -19.28 0.99
CA GLY A 759 -26.32 -19.50 1.56
C GLY A 759 -25.15 -18.97 0.71
N LEU A 760 -25.41 -18.35 -0.44
CA LEU A 760 -24.38 -17.71 -1.26
C LEU A 760 -23.94 -16.38 -0.63
N GLN A 761 -22.66 -16.06 -0.77
CA GLN A 761 -22.12 -14.77 -0.32
C GLN A 761 -22.49 -13.67 -1.31
N TRP A 762 -22.98 -12.53 -0.80
CA TRP A 762 -23.26 -11.37 -1.64
C TRP A 762 -21.95 -10.72 -2.09
N VAL A 763 -21.71 -10.73 -3.40
CA VAL A 763 -20.63 -9.97 -4.02
C VAL A 763 -21.26 -8.83 -4.78
N MET A 764 -20.96 -7.60 -4.37
CA MET A 764 -21.65 -6.42 -4.88
C MET A 764 -21.56 -6.32 -6.41
N PRO A 765 -22.71 -6.32 -7.12
CA PRO A 765 -22.72 -6.18 -8.59
C PRO A 765 -22.40 -4.77 -9.06
N SER A 766 -22.56 -3.77 -8.21
CA SER A 766 -22.18 -2.37 -8.45
C SER A 766 -21.88 -1.67 -7.12
N PRO A 767 -21.12 -0.55 -7.10
CA PRO A 767 -20.67 0.08 -5.86
C PRO A 767 -21.78 0.54 -4.89
N ASN A 768 -22.99 0.81 -5.39
CA ASN A 768 -24.12 1.27 -4.56
C ASN A 768 -25.16 0.16 -4.31
N ILE A 769 -24.86 -1.09 -4.67
CA ILE A 769 -25.61 -2.28 -4.24
C ILE A 769 -24.65 -3.13 -3.41
N ASP A 770 -24.24 -2.52 -2.30
CA ASP A 770 -23.23 -3.00 -1.36
C ASP A 770 -23.64 -4.31 -0.67
N ASN A 771 -24.93 -4.45 -0.35
CA ASN A 771 -25.47 -5.60 0.36
C ASN A 771 -26.77 -6.13 -0.29
N TRP A 772 -27.14 -7.37 0.00
CA TRP A 772 -28.34 -7.98 -0.59
C TRP A 772 -29.63 -7.31 -0.07
N GLU A 773 -29.64 -6.79 1.15
CA GLU A 773 -30.75 -6.01 1.71
C GLU A 773 -31.02 -4.75 0.88
N THR A 774 -29.99 -4.13 0.32
CA THR A 774 -30.13 -2.98 -0.59
C THR A 774 -30.95 -3.38 -1.82
N THR A 775 -30.83 -4.62 -2.31
CA THR A 775 -31.68 -5.11 -3.42
C THR A 775 -33.15 -5.16 -3.04
N VAL A 776 -33.48 -5.44 -1.78
CA VAL A 776 -34.88 -5.55 -1.30
C VAL A 776 -35.63 -4.24 -1.45
N VAL A 777 -34.94 -3.11 -1.23
CA VAL A 777 -35.54 -1.78 -1.35
C VAL A 777 -35.39 -1.18 -2.75
N TYR A 778 -34.35 -1.58 -3.48
CA TYR A 778 -33.92 -0.97 -4.74
C TYR A 778 -35.03 -0.78 -5.81
N PRO A 779 -35.91 -1.76 -6.12
CA PRO A 779 -36.89 -1.59 -7.19
C PRO A 779 -37.81 -0.37 -7.03
N GLY A 780 -38.17 -0.05 -5.79
CA GLY A 780 -38.94 1.16 -5.47
C GLY A 780 -38.06 2.37 -5.16
N GLN A 781 -36.96 2.19 -4.43
CA GLN A 781 -36.08 3.30 -4.04
C GLN A 781 -35.37 3.94 -5.24
N CYS A 782 -35.19 3.21 -6.34
CA CYS A 782 -34.67 3.78 -7.58
C CYS A 782 -35.60 4.87 -8.18
N LEU A 783 -36.88 4.95 -7.79
CA LEU A 783 -37.76 6.05 -8.17
C LEU A 783 -37.22 7.41 -7.69
N PHE A 784 -36.49 7.44 -6.57
CA PHE A 784 -35.88 8.66 -6.05
C PHE A 784 -34.84 9.24 -7.01
N GLU A 785 -34.20 8.43 -7.87
CA GLU A 785 -33.29 8.95 -8.91
C GLU A 785 -33.99 9.92 -9.88
N ARG A 786 -35.31 9.80 -10.03
CA ARG A 786 -36.15 10.70 -10.83
C ARG A 786 -36.77 11.84 -10.01
N THR A 787 -36.25 12.11 -8.81
CA THR A 787 -36.72 13.16 -7.90
C THR A 787 -35.57 14.12 -7.54
N ASN A 788 -35.91 15.27 -6.97
CA ASN A 788 -34.96 16.18 -6.31
C ASN A 788 -34.56 15.76 -4.89
N MET A 789 -34.91 14.55 -4.45
CA MET A 789 -34.59 14.01 -3.13
C MET A 789 -33.35 13.12 -3.22
N SER A 790 -32.62 12.98 -2.12
CA SER A 790 -31.52 12.03 -2.00
C SER A 790 -32.05 10.60 -1.83
N GLU A 791 -31.48 9.68 -2.60
CA GLU A 791 -31.63 8.24 -2.47
C GLU A 791 -30.51 7.61 -1.59
N GLY A 792 -29.74 8.43 -0.88
CA GLY A 792 -28.70 7.95 0.05
C GLY A 792 -27.35 7.65 -0.60
N ARG A 793 -27.21 7.76 -1.93
CA ARG A 793 -25.89 7.76 -2.58
C ARG A 793 -25.03 8.90 -2.02
N GLY A 794 -23.71 8.65 -1.89
CA GLY A 794 -22.80 9.57 -1.20
C GLY A 794 -22.77 9.39 0.33
N MET A 795 -23.46 8.37 0.84
CA MET A 795 -23.40 7.87 2.21
C MET A 795 -22.96 6.38 2.21
N THR A 796 -22.85 5.79 3.40
CA THR A 796 -22.52 4.37 3.59
C THR A 796 -23.73 3.42 3.52
N LYS A 797 -24.93 3.92 3.19
CA LYS A 797 -26.18 3.14 3.11
C LYS A 797 -27.05 3.59 1.91
N PRO A 798 -26.57 3.42 0.66
CA PRO A 798 -27.31 3.83 -0.53
C PRO A 798 -28.66 3.10 -0.59
N PHE A 799 -29.71 3.80 -1.05
CA PHE A 799 -31.11 3.36 -1.17
C PHE A 799 -31.84 2.99 0.13
N ILE A 800 -31.13 2.60 1.19
CA ILE A 800 -31.71 2.35 2.51
C ILE A 800 -32.05 3.66 3.23
N VAL A 801 -31.31 4.72 2.93
CA VAL A 801 -31.54 6.08 3.46
C VAL A 801 -32.07 6.97 2.34
N THR A 802 -33.13 7.73 2.63
CA THR A 802 -33.62 8.78 1.75
C THR A 802 -33.93 10.05 2.52
N GLY A 803 -33.96 11.19 1.82
CA GLY A 803 -34.27 12.47 2.45
C GLY A 803 -34.09 13.67 1.53
N ALA A 804 -34.50 14.84 2.01
CA ALA A 804 -34.29 16.12 1.34
C ALA A 804 -34.18 17.27 2.34
N PRO A 805 -33.65 18.45 1.94
CA PRO A 805 -33.47 19.58 2.86
C PRO A 805 -34.78 20.11 3.45
N TRP A 806 -35.90 19.92 2.76
CA TRP A 806 -37.22 20.41 3.14
C TRP A 806 -38.04 19.38 3.96
N VAL A 807 -37.53 18.17 4.19
CA VAL A 807 -38.26 17.12 4.90
C VAL A 807 -38.07 17.25 6.41
N ASN A 808 -39.19 17.24 7.14
CA ASN A 808 -39.17 17.04 8.60
C ASN A 808 -39.09 15.54 8.91
N ALA A 809 -37.91 15.08 9.35
CA ALA A 809 -37.62 13.66 9.58
C ALA A 809 -38.59 13.00 10.56
N GLU A 810 -38.87 13.65 11.69
CA GLU A 810 -39.73 13.11 12.75
C GLU A 810 -41.18 12.94 12.29
N LYS A 811 -41.74 13.96 11.63
CA LYS A 811 -43.11 13.89 11.09
C LYS A 811 -43.25 12.83 10.02
N ALA A 812 -42.27 12.74 9.11
CA ALA A 812 -42.28 11.74 8.06
C ALA A 812 -42.18 10.32 8.62
N ALA A 813 -41.29 10.08 9.58
CA ALA A 813 -41.14 8.77 10.23
C ALA A 813 -42.40 8.38 11.02
N ALA A 814 -42.98 9.30 11.78
CA ALA A 814 -44.22 9.05 12.54
C ALA A 814 -45.40 8.69 11.62
N ASP A 815 -45.60 9.45 10.53
CA ASP A 815 -46.62 9.18 9.52
C ASP A 815 -46.39 7.80 8.88
N LEU A 816 -45.19 7.52 8.39
CA LEU A 816 -44.86 6.23 7.78
C LEU A 816 -45.09 5.04 8.71
N ASN A 817 -44.67 5.15 9.97
CA ASN A 817 -44.87 4.08 10.95
C ASN A 817 -46.36 3.89 11.31
N SER A 818 -47.19 4.94 11.20
CA SER A 818 -48.64 4.85 11.42
C SER A 818 -49.39 4.16 10.28
N ARG A 819 -48.81 4.17 9.06
CA ARG A 819 -49.40 3.54 7.85
C ARG A 819 -49.29 2.02 7.84
N GLY A 820 -48.50 1.41 8.74
CA GLY A 820 -48.38 -0.05 8.82
C GLY A 820 -47.71 -0.69 7.60
N VAL A 821 -46.76 0.01 6.95
CA VAL A 821 -46.02 -0.52 5.80
C VAL A 821 -45.34 -1.84 6.16
N ARG A 822 -45.66 -2.90 5.41
CA ARG A 822 -45.25 -4.27 5.74
C ARG A 822 -43.73 -4.43 5.66
N GLY A 823 -43.17 -5.12 6.66
CA GLY A 823 -41.76 -5.56 6.65
C GLY A 823 -40.72 -4.46 6.87
N ALA A 824 -41.13 -3.26 7.29
CA ALA A 824 -40.23 -2.16 7.58
C ALA A 824 -40.62 -1.36 8.82
N TYR A 825 -39.62 -0.75 9.45
CA TYR A 825 -39.74 0.34 10.42
C TYR A 825 -38.95 1.54 9.89
N PHE A 826 -39.49 2.75 10.01
CA PHE A 826 -38.85 3.95 9.50
C PHE A 826 -38.27 4.75 10.66
N ARG A 827 -36.94 4.85 10.71
CA ARG A 827 -36.24 5.64 11.72
C ARG A 827 -35.95 7.03 11.18
N PRO A 828 -36.27 8.12 11.90
CA PRO A 828 -35.91 9.47 11.48
C PRO A 828 -34.39 9.65 11.51
N LEU A 829 -33.83 10.37 10.54
CA LEU A 829 -32.43 10.78 10.54
C LEU A 829 -32.18 12.09 9.79
N TYR A 830 -31.01 12.67 10.05
CA TYR A 830 -30.44 13.78 9.30
C TYR A 830 -29.08 13.38 8.73
N PHE A 831 -28.80 13.76 7.49
CA PHE A 831 -27.56 13.40 6.81
C PHE A 831 -27.19 14.39 5.70
N ILE A 832 -25.91 14.37 5.27
CA ILE A 832 -25.40 15.20 4.18
C ILE A 832 -24.84 14.27 3.09
N PRO A 833 -25.54 14.07 1.95
CA PRO A 833 -25.03 13.24 0.88
C PRO A 833 -23.84 13.93 0.20
N ARG A 834 -22.70 13.22 0.10
CA ARG A 834 -21.48 13.75 -0.51
C ARG A 834 -21.37 13.34 -1.98
N SER A 835 -21.01 14.27 -2.85
CA SER A 835 -20.70 13.94 -4.26
C SER A 835 -19.27 13.41 -4.36
N ALA A 836 -19.10 12.20 -4.90
CA ALA A 836 -17.78 11.53 -5.00
C ALA A 836 -17.02 11.81 -6.30
N GLY A 837 -17.50 12.70 -7.18
CA GLY A 837 -16.88 12.95 -8.49
C GLY A 837 -17.14 11.83 -9.51
N ALA A 838 -17.37 12.23 -10.75
CA ALA A 838 -17.76 11.44 -11.94
C ALA A 838 -19.05 10.56 -11.86
N GLY A 839 -19.96 10.74 -12.83
CA GLY A 839 -20.97 9.72 -13.20
C GLY A 839 -22.43 9.94 -12.78
N TYR A 840 -22.73 10.63 -11.68
CA TYR A 840 -24.12 10.76 -11.19
C TYR A 840 -24.83 12.00 -11.75
N ASN A 841 -26.15 11.94 -11.87
CA ASN A 841 -27.00 13.10 -12.21
C ASN A 841 -26.76 14.22 -11.19
N ARG A 842 -25.85 15.15 -11.52
CA ARG A 842 -25.47 16.26 -10.64
C ARG A 842 -26.59 17.28 -10.50
N SER A 843 -27.50 17.34 -11.47
CA SER A 843 -28.53 18.35 -11.54
C SER A 843 -29.73 17.96 -10.68
N GLY A 844 -30.14 18.85 -9.78
CA GLY A 844 -31.39 18.73 -9.00
C GLY A 844 -31.31 17.90 -7.71
N LYS A 845 -30.18 17.26 -7.39
CA LYS A 845 -29.99 16.50 -6.14
C LYS A 845 -29.43 17.37 -5.00
N PRO A 846 -29.77 17.10 -3.72
CA PRO A 846 -29.37 17.93 -2.59
C PRO A 846 -27.94 17.63 -2.11
N TRP A 847 -26.98 17.57 -3.03
CA TRP A 847 -25.58 17.30 -2.74
C TRP A 847 -25.00 18.34 -1.77
N ASN A 848 -24.27 17.88 -0.76
CA ASN A 848 -23.64 18.71 0.27
C ASN A 848 -24.62 19.57 1.09
N GLN A 849 -25.92 19.27 1.08
CA GLN A 849 -26.92 19.93 1.90
C GLN A 849 -27.41 19.00 3.01
N MET A 850 -27.72 19.55 4.18
CA MET A 850 -28.36 18.78 5.25
C MET A 850 -29.76 18.36 4.79
N CYS A 851 -30.02 17.06 4.83
CA CYS A 851 -31.30 16.45 4.50
C CYS A 851 -31.91 15.85 5.76
N GLY A 852 -33.19 16.12 6.01
CA GLY A 852 -34.01 15.30 6.89
C GLY A 852 -34.64 14.16 6.11
N GLY A 853 -34.91 13.02 6.75
CA GLY A 853 -35.53 11.89 6.08
C GLY A 853 -35.67 10.65 6.95
N VAL A 854 -35.67 9.47 6.32
CA VAL A 854 -35.83 8.18 7.00
C VAL A 854 -34.80 7.15 6.55
N GLU A 855 -34.43 6.30 7.49
CA GLU A 855 -33.70 5.08 7.27
C GLU A 855 -34.71 3.93 7.31
N ILE A 856 -34.70 3.09 6.28
CA ILE A 856 -35.55 1.91 6.17
C ILE A 856 -34.91 0.78 6.97
N ILE A 857 -35.48 0.45 8.12
CA ILE A 857 -35.09 -0.73 8.89
C ILE A 857 -35.95 -1.91 8.42
N LEU A 858 -35.38 -2.82 7.64
CA LEU A 858 -36.08 -4.02 7.18
C LEU A 858 -36.32 -4.96 8.38
N THR A 859 -37.58 -5.09 8.80
CA THR A 859 -37.99 -6.00 9.88
C THR A 859 -38.37 -7.38 9.35
N ASN A 860 -38.86 -7.45 8.10
CA ASN A 860 -39.09 -8.71 7.40
C ASN A 860 -38.99 -8.50 5.87
N PRO A 861 -37.83 -8.83 5.27
CA PRO A 861 -37.60 -8.68 3.82
C PRO A 861 -38.60 -9.43 2.93
N SER A 862 -39.14 -10.57 3.36
CA SER A 862 -40.04 -11.40 2.54
C SER A 862 -41.42 -10.78 2.33
N THR A 863 -41.90 -10.01 3.33
CA THR A 863 -43.19 -9.34 3.28
C THR A 863 -43.10 -7.91 2.77
N TYR A 864 -41.89 -7.34 2.73
CA TYR A 864 -41.65 -5.99 2.21
C TYR A 864 -42.04 -5.87 0.73
N ARG A 865 -42.70 -4.75 0.40
CA ARG A 865 -43.16 -4.40 -0.94
C ARG A 865 -42.52 -3.07 -1.33
N SER A 866 -41.41 -3.18 -2.07
CA SER A 866 -40.50 -2.06 -2.34
C SER A 866 -41.16 -0.89 -3.06
N VAL A 867 -42.05 -1.17 -4.02
CA VAL A 867 -42.70 -0.10 -4.79
C VAL A 867 -43.70 0.63 -3.91
N GLU A 868 -44.60 -0.11 -3.24
CA GLU A 868 -45.59 0.41 -2.28
C GLU A 868 -44.92 1.24 -1.18
N ALA A 869 -43.89 0.70 -0.52
CA ALA A 869 -43.17 1.41 0.52
C ALA A 869 -42.54 2.71 0.02
N SER A 870 -41.95 2.71 -1.17
CA SER A 870 -41.32 3.90 -1.74
C SER A 870 -42.34 4.98 -2.09
N LEU A 871 -43.52 4.60 -2.59
CA LEU A 871 -44.62 5.55 -2.82
C LEU A 871 -45.13 6.15 -1.51
N HIS A 872 -45.24 5.36 -0.45
CA HIS A 872 -45.58 5.91 0.87
C HIS A 872 -44.53 6.88 1.40
N ILE A 873 -43.22 6.61 1.22
CA ILE A 873 -42.15 7.53 1.64
C ILE A 873 -42.25 8.85 0.87
N ILE A 874 -42.40 8.79 -0.45
CA ILE A 874 -42.55 9.99 -1.30
C ILE A 874 -43.79 10.79 -0.89
N ASP A 875 -44.92 10.11 -0.66
CA ASP A 875 -46.16 10.77 -0.21
C ASP A 875 -46.01 11.40 1.19
N ALA A 876 -45.37 10.71 2.14
CA ALA A 876 -45.10 11.24 3.48
C ALA A 876 -44.19 12.48 3.41
N TYR A 877 -43.17 12.48 2.55
CA TYR A 877 -42.29 13.62 2.36
C TYR A 877 -43.06 14.79 1.75
N ARG A 878 -43.83 14.55 0.69
CA ARG A 878 -44.69 15.58 0.07
C ARG A 878 -45.61 16.25 1.10
N LYS A 879 -46.16 15.52 2.06
CA LYS A 879 -46.99 16.11 3.14
C LYS A 879 -46.22 17.05 4.08
N THR A 880 -44.90 16.92 4.18
CA THR A 880 -44.08 17.86 4.97
C THR A 880 -43.89 19.21 4.26
N SER A 881 -43.88 19.22 2.92
CA SER A 881 -43.80 20.44 2.09
C SER A 881 -44.35 20.17 0.68
N PRO A 882 -45.65 20.42 0.43
CA PRO A 882 -46.33 19.98 -0.80
C PRO A 882 -45.73 20.51 -2.10
N ASP A 883 -45.19 21.73 -2.10
CA ASP A 883 -44.70 22.41 -3.30
C ASP A 883 -43.22 22.14 -3.60
N SER A 884 -42.52 21.38 -2.76
CA SER A 884 -41.07 21.19 -2.85
C SER A 884 -40.63 19.99 -3.69
N LEU A 885 -41.53 19.04 -4.01
CA LEU A 885 -41.19 17.82 -4.76
C LEU A 885 -41.12 18.10 -6.26
N VAL A 886 -39.96 17.85 -6.85
CA VAL A 886 -39.79 17.80 -8.31
C VAL A 886 -39.48 16.37 -8.69
N TRP A 887 -40.34 15.74 -9.50
CA TRP A 887 -40.12 14.37 -9.94
C TRP A 887 -40.81 14.00 -11.26
N ASN A 888 -40.30 12.97 -11.92
CA ASN A 888 -40.84 12.43 -13.17
C ASN A 888 -41.03 10.90 -13.11
N PRO A 889 -42.03 10.40 -12.37
CA PRO A 889 -42.27 8.97 -12.23
C PRO A 889 -42.92 8.37 -13.50
N PRO A 890 -42.98 7.02 -13.59
CA PRO A 890 -43.76 6.34 -14.61
C PRO A 890 -45.21 6.81 -14.68
N ALA A 891 -45.83 6.74 -15.87
CA ALA A 891 -47.17 7.28 -16.12
C ALA A 891 -48.24 6.87 -15.08
N LEU A 892 -48.32 5.57 -14.71
CA LEU A 892 -49.26 5.10 -13.69
C LEU A 892 -48.99 5.69 -12.29
N ILE A 893 -47.72 5.83 -11.92
CA ILE A 893 -47.33 6.41 -10.62
C ILE A 893 -47.59 7.92 -10.61
N ARG A 894 -47.56 8.59 -11.76
CA ARG A 894 -47.82 10.03 -11.88
C ARG A 894 -49.22 10.43 -11.43
N GLN A 895 -50.18 9.50 -11.44
CA GLN A 895 -51.53 9.71 -10.89
C GLN A 895 -51.49 10.15 -9.41
N LEU A 896 -50.44 9.80 -8.66
CA LEU A 896 -50.26 10.27 -7.29
C LEU A 896 -50.20 11.81 -7.19
N ASN A 897 -49.87 12.52 -8.27
CA ASN A 897 -49.88 13.99 -8.31
C ASN A 897 -51.30 14.60 -8.34
N GLU A 898 -52.33 13.81 -8.63
CA GLU A 898 -53.71 14.28 -8.69
C GLU A 898 -54.28 14.46 -7.27
N PRO A 899 -55.02 15.56 -6.99
CA PRO A 899 -55.61 15.78 -5.68
C PRO A 899 -56.54 14.64 -5.26
N GLY A 900 -56.28 14.07 -4.09
CA GLY A 900 -57.12 13.01 -3.49
C GLY A 900 -56.72 11.58 -3.86
N VAL A 901 -55.82 11.38 -4.83
CA VAL A 901 -55.35 10.02 -5.19
C VAL A 901 -54.42 9.48 -4.10
N THR A 902 -54.73 8.29 -3.62
CA THR A 902 -53.99 7.58 -2.58
C THR A 902 -52.91 6.65 -3.14
N VAL A 903 -51.96 6.25 -2.29
CA VAL A 903 -50.93 5.25 -2.69
C VAL A 903 -51.60 3.92 -3.01
N GLU A 904 -52.64 3.55 -2.27
CA GLU A 904 -53.40 2.31 -2.43
C GLU A 904 -54.10 2.24 -3.79
N GLU A 905 -54.68 3.35 -4.26
CA GLU A 905 -55.29 3.44 -5.60
C GLU A 905 -54.25 3.23 -6.70
N VAL A 906 -53.07 3.85 -6.58
CA VAL A 906 -51.97 3.66 -7.54
C VAL A 906 -51.47 2.22 -7.53
N ILE A 907 -51.29 1.61 -6.36
CA ILE A 907 -50.86 0.21 -6.22
C ILE A 907 -51.91 -0.75 -6.79
N LYS A 908 -53.20 -0.44 -6.63
CA LYS A 908 -54.30 -1.18 -7.24
C LYS A 908 -54.28 -1.06 -8.77
N ALA A 909 -54.05 0.14 -9.31
CA ALA A 909 -53.95 0.36 -10.75
C ALA A 909 -52.77 -0.40 -11.39
N CYS A 910 -51.70 -0.65 -10.64
CA CYS A 910 -50.58 -1.46 -11.12
C CYS A 910 -50.91 -2.96 -11.21
N GLN A 911 -52.02 -3.45 -10.64
CA GLN A 911 -52.31 -4.89 -10.59
C GLN A 911 -52.63 -5.48 -11.96
N ASP A 912 -53.14 -4.68 -12.91
CA ASP A 912 -53.41 -5.15 -14.27
C ASP A 912 -52.09 -5.45 -15.00
N ASP A 913 -51.12 -4.53 -14.96
CA ASP A 913 -49.75 -4.74 -15.48
C ASP A 913 -49.08 -5.96 -14.82
N VAL A 914 -49.25 -6.12 -13.50
CA VAL A 914 -48.69 -7.26 -12.76
C VAL A 914 -49.34 -8.56 -13.24
N LYS A 915 -50.66 -8.61 -13.36
CA LYS A 915 -51.40 -9.79 -13.80
C LYS A 915 -51.01 -10.19 -15.22
N GLU A 916 -50.97 -9.23 -16.15
CA GLU A 916 -50.55 -9.47 -17.52
C GLU A 916 -49.14 -10.08 -17.58
N PHE A 917 -48.19 -9.50 -16.84
CA PHE A 917 -46.83 -10.04 -16.79
C PHE A 917 -46.76 -11.42 -16.14
N MET A 918 -47.57 -11.68 -15.11
CA MET A 918 -47.66 -12.98 -14.46
C MET A 918 -48.12 -14.07 -15.43
N ASP A 919 -49.10 -13.76 -16.28
CA ASP A 919 -49.62 -14.68 -17.30
C ASP A 919 -48.57 -14.95 -18.39
N ILE A 920 -47.84 -13.91 -18.83
CA ILE A 920 -46.77 -14.05 -19.82
C ILE A 920 -45.62 -14.90 -19.27
N ARG A 921 -45.08 -14.54 -18.10
CA ARG A 921 -43.86 -15.17 -17.57
C ARG A 921 -44.03 -16.64 -17.25
N GLN A 922 -45.26 -17.10 -16.99
CA GLN A 922 -45.57 -18.47 -16.58
C GLN A 922 -45.05 -19.52 -17.58
N LYS A 923 -44.98 -19.16 -18.87
CA LYS A 923 -44.46 -20.02 -19.94
C LYS A 923 -42.95 -20.28 -19.83
N TYR A 924 -42.22 -19.36 -19.21
CA TYR A 924 -40.75 -19.29 -19.25
C TYR A 924 -40.09 -19.63 -17.91
N LEU A 925 -40.88 -19.94 -16.87
CA LEU A 925 -40.34 -20.22 -15.53
C LEU A 925 -39.57 -21.55 -15.51
N LEU A 926 -38.32 -21.50 -15.07
CA LEU A 926 -37.42 -22.66 -15.00
C LEU A 926 -37.43 -23.34 -13.64
N TYR A 927 -37.87 -22.62 -12.60
CA TYR A 927 -37.83 -23.06 -11.20
C TYR A 927 -39.23 -23.07 -10.59
N ARG A 928 -39.41 -23.93 -9.58
CA ARG A 928 -40.68 -24.07 -8.84
C ARG A 928 -40.70 -23.24 -7.56
#